data_AF-A0A9D6J4S7-F1
#
_entry.id   AF-A0A9D6J4S7-F1
#
_cell.length_a   1.000
_cell.length_b   1.000
_cell.length_c   1.000
_cell.angle_alpha   90.00
_cell.angle_beta   90.00
_cell.angle_gamma   90.00
#
_symmetry.space_group_name_H-M   'P 1'
#
loop_
_entity.id
_entity.type
_entity.pdbx_description
1 polymer ?
#
loop_
_entity_poly.entity_id
_entity_poly.type
_entity_poly.pdbx_seq_one_letter_code
_entity_poly.pdbx_strand_id
1 'polypeptide(L)'
;TLGPPKYRANFKQKVTKSVFKRDYYTGSTSLVPGEITLGFNEFFRDFGTATPTDRSTWIWIEPGFNQLSPVVSSEYRTELAIINSATPPEVSNASAVCDISGPLIQDPPDTGPLVTAVPDSEGKFRDDVFYYFEVENAPIFDANGVNFGSSGEDKDGDGRIGLFPTTAEEASLKYYWKILQVKDRYGADVSTVILDQETDGTFSTSSLLPVNLPGGEYRIGVKAKYKFFDYNRMLPGELSDKKNNYLSGLLTAQGEDAAQISWVTFKVKTVVDPVCPGGKGIIMSGKNVSTGYYYRPVSPEDDGTPYCDTSTENPASPKFVIKENTPRWSFQLRESNYNLTRGTNRISSMTAATPPDPLDPRMETGTLNWEGDARFTWSTVLERNGEGIVSKSIDSATYTIFIDSIRTLFPLPSQPATYSFKVDGSRVYSYWTQFPTTRLVGGRIVTDWVRTKIVKYIKITGDSVVYMTDETPPQSTYKNVFGTTDIPAVFFNTDLFYGTTGETLANVDSPPRSNSSTIEMIVADNNPFGNIPGDNFIDPFHSTEATHHNLTNRLASFSYTNKAGPIPLAGDFSMTSYYSNSPGGMVAVADLDESAFKSSWVPGAAGIYNKSCSYRLYRIQRDSLVHFSQDKVTLAWQANMALTYANNSPGYQNLQYGFGWKESCGLATSTNFFGKIMIRDNDRPNTFIKIVEQKHPSTNYFTPSNVKLEKMSYDWERLSTGGSDEANHNGVYPWDSPDILGFDSSCKVDVTEKIKN
;
A
#
# COMPACT_ATOMS: atom_id res chain seq x y z
N THR A 1 -119.54 -55.78 58.79
CA THR A 1 -118.07 -55.74 58.96
C THR A 1 -117.51 -54.81 57.90
N LEU A 2 -116.94 -53.66 58.28
CA LEU A 2 -116.22 -52.77 57.35
C LEU A 2 -114.85 -53.42 57.06
N GLY A 3 -114.46 -53.55 55.79
CA GLY A 3 -113.19 -54.18 55.39
C GLY A 3 -111.95 -53.45 55.93
N PRO A 4 -110.74 -54.05 55.82
CA PRO A 4 -109.51 -53.44 56.30
C PRO A 4 -109.29 -52.04 55.69
N PRO A 5 -108.70 -51.09 56.45
CA PRO A 5 -108.42 -49.74 55.95
C PRO A 5 -107.56 -49.78 54.69
N LYS A 6 -107.88 -48.92 53.72
CA LYS A 6 -107.14 -48.79 52.47
C LYS A 6 -106.13 -47.65 52.58
N TYR A 7 -104.91 -47.91 52.12
CA TYR A 7 -103.79 -46.96 52.10
C TYR A 7 -103.20 -46.87 50.68
N ARG A 8 -102.48 -45.78 50.40
CA ARG A 8 -101.80 -45.55 49.13
C ARG A 8 -100.29 -45.52 49.31
N ALA A 9 -99.58 -46.33 48.53
CA ALA A 9 -98.13 -46.27 48.43
C ALA A 9 -97.73 -45.47 47.19
N ASN A 10 -96.90 -44.44 47.36
CA ASN A 10 -96.34 -43.67 46.25
C ASN A 10 -94.89 -44.11 46.00
N PHE A 11 -94.53 -44.36 44.75
CA PHE A 11 -93.20 -44.74 44.29
C PHE A 11 -92.65 -43.64 43.38
N LYS A 12 -91.35 -43.35 43.50
CA LYS A 12 -90.65 -42.45 42.57
C LYS A 12 -89.56 -43.22 41.85
N GLN A 13 -89.58 -43.20 40.53
CA GLN A 13 -88.51 -43.72 39.68
C GLN A 13 -87.73 -42.53 39.12
N LYS A 14 -86.44 -42.44 39.43
CA LYS A 14 -85.54 -41.46 38.81
C LYS A 14 -85.32 -41.84 37.34
N VAL A 15 -85.51 -40.89 36.43
CA VAL A 15 -85.25 -41.09 35.00
C VAL A 15 -84.02 -40.27 34.62
N THR A 16 -83.03 -40.94 34.07
CA THR A 16 -81.75 -40.34 33.69
C THR A 16 -81.45 -40.60 32.20
N LYS A 17 -80.58 -39.78 31.61
CA LYS A 17 -80.02 -39.98 30.26
C LYS A 17 -78.50 -39.87 30.28
N SER A 18 -77.85 -40.74 29.53
CA SER A 18 -76.43 -40.66 29.22
C SER A 18 -76.16 -39.60 28.15
N VAL A 19 -74.99 -38.96 28.22
CA VAL A 19 -74.53 -37.97 27.24
C VAL A 19 -73.40 -38.57 26.44
N PHE A 20 -73.44 -38.43 25.12
CA PHE A 20 -72.35 -38.82 24.23
C PHE A 20 -71.71 -37.57 23.64
N LYS A 21 -70.37 -37.54 23.59
CA LYS A 21 -69.63 -36.52 22.82
C LYS A 21 -69.24 -37.10 21.47
N ARG A 22 -69.25 -36.25 20.44
CA ARG A 22 -68.81 -36.59 19.09
C ARG A 22 -67.56 -35.78 18.75
N ASP A 23 -66.52 -36.46 18.29
CA ASP A 23 -65.32 -35.83 17.76
C ASP A 23 -65.66 -35.07 16.47
N TYR A 24 -65.24 -33.81 16.39
CA TYR A 24 -65.60 -32.91 15.30
C TYR A 24 -64.99 -33.30 13.95
N TYR A 25 -63.79 -33.87 13.92
CA TYR A 25 -63.07 -34.20 12.68
C TYR A 25 -63.22 -35.67 12.27
N THR A 26 -63.17 -36.59 13.24
CA THR A 26 -63.29 -38.03 13.00
C THR A 26 -64.74 -38.52 13.04
N GLY A 27 -65.63 -37.74 13.63
CA GLY A 27 -67.04 -38.10 13.79
C GLY A 27 -67.29 -39.22 14.81
N SER A 28 -66.27 -39.71 15.50
CA SER A 28 -66.36 -40.78 16.50
C SER A 28 -67.19 -40.35 17.70
N THR A 29 -67.97 -41.26 18.28
CA THR A 29 -68.82 -40.97 19.44
C THR A 29 -68.33 -41.72 20.67
N SER A 30 -68.26 -41.05 21.82
CA SER A 30 -67.87 -41.64 23.10
C SER A 30 -68.80 -41.19 24.22
N LEU A 31 -68.99 -42.05 25.21
CA LEU A 31 -69.83 -41.77 26.38
C LEU A 31 -69.11 -40.79 27.32
N VAL A 32 -69.80 -39.72 27.72
CA VAL A 32 -69.34 -38.82 28.78
C VAL A 32 -69.74 -39.43 30.13
N PRO A 33 -68.81 -39.61 31.08
CA PRO A 33 -69.13 -40.17 32.40
C PRO A 33 -70.18 -39.32 33.14
N GLY A 34 -71.24 -39.97 33.62
CA GLY A 34 -72.35 -39.35 34.35
C GLY A 34 -73.69 -39.49 33.64
N GLU A 35 -74.77 -39.15 34.35
CA GLU A 35 -76.12 -39.16 33.79
C GLU A 35 -76.87 -37.88 34.15
N ILE A 36 -77.54 -37.28 33.17
CA ILE A 36 -78.40 -36.11 33.39
C ILE A 36 -79.75 -36.60 33.90
N THR A 37 -80.21 -36.06 35.04
CA THR A 37 -81.53 -36.39 35.59
C THR A 37 -82.59 -35.60 34.83
N LEU A 38 -83.49 -36.30 34.13
CA LEU A 38 -84.58 -35.67 33.39
C LEU A 38 -85.79 -35.36 34.29
N GLY A 39 -85.92 -36.10 35.38
CA GLY A 39 -87.04 -35.97 36.31
C GLY A 39 -87.32 -37.28 37.03
N PHE A 40 -88.52 -37.38 37.60
CA PHE A 40 -88.98 -38.57 38.31
C PHE A 40 -90.37 -38.96 37.82
N ASN A 41 -90.57 -40.23 37.49
CA ASN A 41 -91.90 -40.80 37.30
C ASN A 41 -92.48 -41.15 38.67
N GLU A 42 -93.71 -40.72 38.93
CA GLU A 42 -94.41 -41.02 40.17
C GLU A 42 -95.55 -42.02 39.91
N PHE A 43 -95.50 -43.14 40.62
CA PHE A 43 -96.50 -44.20 40.56
C PHE A 43 -97.18 -44.34 41.91
N PHE A 44 -98.40 -44.85 41.92
CA PHE A 44 -99.04 -45.28 43.14
C PHE A 44 -99.72 -46.63 43.01
N ARG A 45 -99.85 -47.29 44.16
CA ARG A 45 -100.67 -48.49 44.28
C ARG A 45 -101.36 -48.49 45.63
N ASP A 46 -102.64 -48.81 45.61
CA ASP A 46 -103.44 -48.90 46.82
C ASP A 46 -103.30 -50.31 47.43
N PHE A 47 -103.21 -50.38 48.76
CA PHE A 47 -103.09 -51.62 49.52
C PHE A 47 -104.00 -51.61 50.74
N GLY A 48 -104.50 -52.78 51.12
CA GLY A 48 -105.17 -53.01 52.39
C GLY A 48 -104.20 -53.59 53.40
N THR A 49 -104.21 -53.09 54.63
CA THR A 49 -103.47 -53.70 55.74
C THR A 49 -104.02 -53.25 57.09
N ALA A 50 -103.74 -54.02 58.14
CA ALA A 50 -103.97 -53.58 59.51
C ALA A 50 -102.86 -52.62 60.01
N THR A 51 -101.65 -52.73 59.45
CA THR A 51 -100.45 -52.02 59.92
C THR A 51 -99.72 -51.35 58.75
N PRO A 52 -100.00 -50.08 58.42
CA PRO A 52 -99.47 -49.42 57.22
C PRO A 52 -97.94 -49.24 57.22
N THR A 53 -97.26 -49.32 58.36
CA THR A 53 -95.79 -49.17 58.43
C THR A 53 -95.01 -50.45 58.10
N ASP A 54 -95.63 -51.62 58.15
CA ASP A 54 -94.98 -52.90 57.82
C ASP A 54 -95.34 -53.32 56.39
N ARG A 55 -94.40 -53.19 55.46
CA ARG A 55 -94.63 -53.49 54.03
C ARG A 55 -94.90 -54.96 53.75
N SER A 56 -94.50 -55.87 54.64
CA SER A 56 -94.73 -57.31 54.45
C SER A 56 -96.21 -57.69 54.63
N THR A 57 -96.98 -56.88 55.35
CA THR A 57 -98.41 -57.11 55.61
C THR A 57 -99.33 -56.39 54.61
N TRP A 58 -98.77 -55.82 53.55
CA TRP A 58 -99.53 -55.09 52.53
C TRP A 58 -100.13 -56.06 51.52
N ILE A 59 -101.47 -56.05 51.43
CA ILE A 59 -102.19 -56.79 50.40
C ILE A 59 -102.59 -55.79 49.33
N TRP A 60 -101.95 -55.89 48.16
CA TRP A 60 -102.23 -55.00 47.04
C TRP A 60 -103.64 -55.20 46.51
N ILE A 61 -104.32 -54.08 46.25
CA ILE A 61 -105.68 -54.09 45.71
C ILE A 61 -105.58 -54.04 44.18
N GLU A 62 -106.19 -55.01 43.48
CA GLU A 62 -106.21 -55.07 42.01
C GLU A 62 -107.53 -54.53 41.42
N PRO A 63 -107.53 -53.94 40.21
CA PRO A 63 -106.36 -53.45 39.45
C PRO A 63 -105.93 -52.08 39.99
N GLY A 64 -104.72 -51.97 40.54
CA GLY A 64 -104.38 -50.81 41.40
C GLY A 64 -103.11 -50.05 41.04
N PHE A 65 -102.29 -50.52 40.10
CA PHE A 65 -101.07 -49.81 39.73
C PHE A 65 -101.41 -48.69 38.76
N ASN A 66 -101.33 -47.45 39.22
CA ASN A 66 -101.69 -46.27 38.45
C ASN A 66 -100.56 -45.23 38.54
N GLN A 67 -100.37 -44.47 37.48
CA GLN A 67 -99.36 -43.42 37.44
C GLN A 67 -99.99 -42.07 37.84
N LEU A 68 -99.32 -41.30 38.70
CA LEU A 68 -99.85 -40.04 39.27
C LEU A 68 -99.58 -38.82 38.39
N SER A 69 -98.44 -38.81 37.70
CA SER A 69 -97.91 -37.66 36.97
C SER A 69 -97.53 -38.09 35.56
N PRO A 70 -97.52 -37.18 34.56
CA PRO A 70 -97.17 -37.54 33.18
C PRO A 70 -95.86 -38.33 33.15
N VAL A 71 -95.82 -39.35 32.29
CA VAL A 71 -94.59 -40.08 32.00
C VAL A 71 -93.53 -39.04 31.64
N VAL A 72 -92.36 -39.09 32.27
CA VAL A 72 -91.10 -38.76 31.59
C VAL A 72 -91.03 -39.70 30.38
N SER A 73 -91.85 -39.39 29.37
CA SER A 73 -92.18 -40.22 28.21
C SER A 73 -90.90 -40.70 27.55
N SER A 74 -90.86 -41.98 27.18
CA SER A 74 -89.87 -42.45 26.21
C SER A 74 -89.97 -41.68 24.88
N GLU A 75 -91.13 -41.03 24.64
CA GLU A 75 -91.38 -40.10 23.53
C GLU A 75 -91.08 -38.63 23.84
N TYR A 76 -90.48 -38.28 24.99
CA TYR A 76 -89.72 -37.03 25.01
C TYR A 76 -88.68 -37.21 23.94
N ARG A 77 -88.98 -36.66 22.77
CA ARG A 77 -88.16 -36.75 21.58
C ARG A 77 -86.75 -36.56 22.10
N THR A 78 -85.94 -37.60 21.96
CA THR A 78 -84.59 -37.37 21.52
C THR A 78 -84.76 -36.51 20.28
N GLU A 79 -84.85 -35.19 20.47
CA GLU A 79 -83.90 -34.40 19.76
C GLU A 79 -82.58 -35.08 20.14
N LEU A 80 -82.13 -35.94 19.22
CA LEU A 80 -80.82 -35.70 18.65
C LEU A 80 -80.87 -34.21 18.30
N ALA A 81 -80.64 -33.38 19.32
CA ALA A 81 -80.15 -32.07 19.09
C ALA A 81 -78.75 -32.43 18.57
N ILE A 82 -78.70 -32.74 17.27
CA ILE A 82 -77.78 -32.02 16.42
C ILE A 82 -78.18 -30.57 16.64
N ILE A 83 -77.82 -30.04 17.83
CA ILE A 83 -77.71 -28.62 17.99
C ILE A 83 -76.71 -28.36 16.88
N ASN A 84 -77.13 -27.59 15.89
CA ASN A 84 -76.22 -27.07 14.88
C ASN A 84 -75.29 -26.02 15.52
N SER A 85 -74.84 -26.32 16.74
CA SER A 85 -73.84 -25.69 17.56
C SER A 85 -72.86 -26.81 17.81
N ALA A 86 -71.64 -26.66 17.28
CA ALA A 86 -70.54 -27.53 17.60
C ALA A 86 -70.57 -27.85 19.09
N THR A 87 -70.60 -29.14 19.46
CA THR A 87 -70.17 -29.55 20.79
C THR A 87 -68.84 -28.84 21.02
N PRO A 88 -68.69 -28.05 22.09
CA PRO A 88 -67.48 -27.26 22.27
C PRO A 88 -66.25 -28.17 22.22
N PRO A 89 -65.18 -27.81 21.49
CA PRO A 89 -63.98 -28.63 21.39
C PRO A 89 -63.37 -28.86 22.77
N GLU A 90 -62.83 -30.05 23.00
CA GLU A 90 -62.13 -30.36 24.26
C GLU A 90 -60.80 -29.61 24.33
N VAL A 91 -60.49 -29.07 25.50
CA VAL A 91 -59.21 -28.40 25.74
C VAL A 91 -58.18 -29.48 26.06
N SER A 92 -57.29 -29.75 25.10
CA SER A 92 -56.18 -30.69 25.28
C SER A 92 -55.10 -30.17 26.22
N ASN A 93 -54.91 -28.84 26.28
CA ASN A 93 -53.90 -28.15 27.08
C ASN A 93 -54.30 -26.69 27.32
N ALA A 94 -54.07 -26.19 28.54
CA ALA A 94 -54.37 -24.80 28.93
C ALA A 94 -53.15 -23.86 28.79
N SER A 95 -51.94 -24.42 28.77
CA SER A 95 -50.69 -23.67 28.65
C SER A 95 -50.17 -23.74 27.22
N ALA A 96 -49.68 -22.60 26.71
CA ALA A 96 -49.01 -22.52 25.43
C ALA A 96 -47.49 -22.42 25.59
N VAL A 97 -46.76 -22.99 24.64
CA VAL A 97 -45.32 -22.84 24.44
C VAL A 97 -45.14 -22.09 23.12
N CYS A 98 -44.39 -20.99 23.16
CA CYS A 98 -44.01 -20.25 21.96
C CYS A 98 -42.60 -20.69 21.54
N ASP A 99 -42.43 -20.83 20.23
CA ASP A 99 -41.15 -21.11 19.60
C ASP A 99 -41.05 -20.43 18.23
N ILE A 100 -39.84 -20.28 17.70
CA ILE A 100 -39.53 -19.56 16.47
C ILE A 100 -38.79 -20.44 15.48
N SER A 101 -39.43 -20.72 14.35
CA SER A 101 -38.81 -21.46 13.25
C SER A 101 -38.30 -20.51 12.16
N GLY A 102 -37.05 -20.72 11.72
CA GLY A 102 -36.41 -19.97 10.65
C GLY A 102 -34.88 -19.93 10.76
N PRO A 103 -34.17 -19.26 9.84
CA PRO A 103 -34.70 -18.50 8.71
C PRO A 103 -35.28 -19.38 7.59
N LEU A 104 -36.39 -18.93 7.02
CA LEU A 104 -37.06 -19.52 5.86
C LEU A 104 -36.89 -18.61 4.63
N ILE A 105 -36.96 -19.19 3.44
CA ILE A 105 -37.04 -18.47 2.15
C ILE A 105 -38.22 -18.99 1.35
N GLN A 106 -38.68 -18.20 0.38
CA GLN A 106 -39.71 -18.64 -0.55
C GLN A 106 -39.05 -19.28 -1.78
N ASP A 107 -39.36 -20.54 -2.09
CA ASP A 107 -38.76 -21.28 -3.19
C ASP A 107 -39.81 -21.97 -4.10
N PRO A 108 -39.98 -21.54 -5.36
CA PRO A 108 -39.32 -20.42 -6.03
C PRO A 108 -39.73 -19.04 -5.45
N PRO A 109 -38.91 -17.99 -5.64
CA PRO A 109 -39.22 -16.64 -5.16
C PRO A 109 -40.63 -16.17 -5.55
N ASP A 110 -41.30 -15.45 -4.66
CA ASP A 110 -42.64 -14.84 -4.79
C ASP A 110 -43.83 -15.78 -5.02
N THR A 111 -43.60 -17.04 -5.41
CA THR A 111 -44.65 -17.97 -5.87
C THR A 111 -44.60 -19.34 -5.22
N GLY A 112 -43.49 -19.70 -4.59
CA GLY A 112 -43.29 -20.98 -3.93
C GLY A 112 -43.72 -21.04 -2.46
N PRO A 113 -43.71 -22.24 -1.85
CA PRO A 113 -43.82 -22.40 -0.41
C PRO A 113 -42.61 -21.81 0.34
N LEU A 114 -42.78 -21.59 1.64
CA LEU A 114 -41.66 -21.33 2.53
C LEU A 114 -40.90 -22.63 2.79
N VAL A 115 -39.58 -22.58 2.66
CA VAL A 115 -38.65 -23.68 2.93
C VAL A 115 -37.48 -23.18 3.77
N THR A 116 -36.82 -24.08 4.51
CA THR A 116 -35.67 -23.74 5.34
C THR A 116 -34.53 -23.15 4.51
N ALA A 117 -34.04 -21.98 4.92
CA ALA A 117 -32.92 -21.35 4.25
C ALA A 117 -31.62 -22.09 4.56
N VAL A 118 -30.79 -22.30 3.53
CA VAL A 118 -29.48 -22.95 3.68
C VAL A 118 -28.39 -21.87 3.80
N PRO A 119 -27.62 -21.83 4.91
CA PRO A 119 -26.50 -20.91 5.03
C PRO A 119 -25.31 -21.34 4.15
N ASP A 120 -24.35 -20.46 3.96
CA ASP A 120 -23.09 -20.79 3.31
C ASP A 120 -22.16 -21.69 4.19
N SER A 121 -20.96 -21.99 3.69
CA SER A 121 -19.96 -22.79 4.41
C SER A 121 -19.45 -22.16 5.71
N GLU A 122 -19.66 -20.87 5.93
CA GLU A 122 -19.34 -20.16 7.18
C GLU A 122 -20.53 -20.11 8.16
N GLY A 123 -21.68 -20.70 7.79
CA GLY A 123 -22.91 -20.61 8.56
C GLY A 123 -23.58 -19.24 8.46
N LYS A 124 -23.36 -18.48 7.37
CA LYS A 124 -23.90 -17.14 7.15
C LYS A 124 -24.88 -17.09 5.98
N PHE A 125 -25.92 -16.30 6.15
CA PHE A 125 -26.94 -15.95 5.17
C PHE A 125 -26.54 -14.69 4.39
N ARG A 126 -27.16 -14.41 3.24
CA ARG A 126 -26.75 -13.30 2.37
C ARG A 126 -27.67 -12.10 2.56
N ASP A 127 -27.13 -10.88 2.60
CA ASP A 127 -27.94 -9.66 2.74
C ASP A 127 -28.72 -9.25 1.47
N ASP A 128 -28.58 -9.98 0.37
CA ASP A 128 -29.35 -9.78 -0.85
C ASP A 128 -30.71 -10.52 -0.86
N VAL A 129 -30.98 -11.39 0.11
CA VAL A 129 -32.16 -12.27 0.19
C VAL A 129 -33.17 -11.80 1.26
N PHE A 130 -34.46 -11.97 0.99
CA PHE A 130 -35.52 -11.83 2.00
C PHE A 130 -35.71 -13.13 2.77
N TYR A 131 -35.74 -13.04 4.10
CA TYR A 131 -35.93 -14.17 4.99
C TYR A 131 -37.23 -14.03 5.77
N TYR A 132 -37.81 -15.16 6.14
CA TYR A 132 -39.02 -15.24 6.96
C TYR A 132 -38.72 -16.01 8.24
N PHE A 133 -39.33 -15.57 9.33
CA PHE A 133 -39.35 -16.27 10.61
C PHE A 133 -40.80 -16.52 10.99
N GLU A 134 -41.12 -17.72 11.44
CA GLU A 134 -42.48 -18.10 11.80
C GLU A 134 -42.58 -18.52 13.26
N VAL A 135 -43.72 -18.28 13.88
CA VAL A 135 -44.04 -18.91 15.15
C VAL A 135 -44.33 -20.38 14.88
N GLU A 136 -43.52 -21.24 15.47
CA GLU A 136 -43.63 -22.67 15.30
C GLU A 136 -45.01 -23.16 15.78
N ASN A 137 -45.64 -24.04 14.98
CA ASN A 137 -46.96 -24.60 15.27
C ASN A 137 -48.03 -23.57 15.69
N ALA A 138 -47.96 -22.37 15.11
CA ALA A 138 -48.95 -21.33 15.35
C ALA A 138 -50.37 -21.84 15.03
N PRO A 139 -51.39 -21.44 15.82
CA PRO A 139 -52.79 -21.81 15.58
C PRO A 139 -53.24 -21.51 14.16
N ILE A 140 -53.87 -22.51 13.51
CA ILE A 140 -54.50 -22.37 12.20
C ILE A 140 -56.00 -22.47 12.40
N PHE A 141 -56.72 -21.43 12.02
CA PHE A 141 -58.15 -21.32 12.25
C PHE A 141 -58.95 -21.69 11.00
N ASP A 142 -59.98 -22.51 11.18
CA ASP A 142 -60.96 -22.76 10.14
C ASP A 142 -61.92 -21.57 10.00
N ALA A 143 -62.86 -21.66 9.04
CA ALA A 143 -63.85 -20.60 8.82
C ALA A 143 -64.76 -20.33 10.04
N ASN A 144 -64.76 -21.20 11.04
CA ASN A 144 -65.55 -21.07 12.27
C ASN A 144 -64.70 -20.58 13.46
N GLY A 145 -63.42 -20.25 13.24
CA GLY A 145 -62.50 -19.80 14.29
C GLY A 145 -62.05 -20.91 15.23
N VAL A 146 -62.11 -22.17 14.80
CA VAL A 146 -61.60 -23.33 15.56
C VAL A 146 -60.17 -23.61 15.12
N ASN A 147 -59.24 -23.71 16.08
CA ASN A 147 -57.86 -24.08 15.80
C ASN A 147 -57.78 -25.58 15.46
N PHE A 148 -57.29 -25.89 14.26
CA PHE A 148 -57.18 -27.26 13.76
C PHE A 148 -55.73 -27.65 13.41
N GLY A 149 -54.76 -26.76 13.61
CA GLY A 149 -53.45 -26.85 12.96
C GLY A 149 -52.22 -26.73 13.86
N SER A 150 -52.18 -27.39 15.02
CA SER A 150 -50.93 -27.63 15.73
C SER A 150 -50.44 -29.06 15.45
N SER A 151 -49.49 -29.24 14.53
CA SER A 151 -48.97 -30.57 14.16
C SER A 151 -48.20 -31.24 15.30
N GLY A 152 -47.76 -30.49 16.32
CA GLY A 152 -47.01 -31.02 17.45
C GLY A 152 -45.65 -31.59 17.06
N GLU A 153 -45.20 -31.25 15.85
CA GLU A 153 -43.90 -31.62 15.29
C GLU A 153 -42.89 -30.52 15.63
N ASP A 154 -41.67 -30.94 15.95
CA ASP A 154 -40.50 -30.08 16.06
C ASP A 154 -40.02 -29.75 14.63
N LYS A 155 -40.27 -28.52 14.17
CA LYS A 155 -40.03 -28.09 12.79
C LYS A 155 -38.58 -27.77 12.49
N ASP A 156 -37.80 -27.32 13.47
CA ASP A 156 -36.39 -26.94 13.27
C ASP A 156 -35.39 -27.85 13.99
N GLY A 157 -35.88 -28.80 14.79
CA GLY A 157 -35.10 -29.86 15.42
C GLY A 157 -34.37 -29.42 16.69
N ASP A 158 -34.76 -28.31 17.31
CA ASP A 158 -34.11 -27.76 18.49
C ASP A 158 -34.57 -28.43 19.81
N GLY A 159 -35.58 -29.30 19.73
CA GLY A 159 -36.15 -30.05 20.85
C GLY A 159 -37.21 -29.28 21.66
N ARG A 160 -37.48 -28.02 21.32
CA ARG A 160 -38.64 -27.25 21.77
C ARG A 160 -39.72 -27.38 20.69
N ILE A 161 -40.97 -27.38 21.14
CA ILE A 161 -42.12 -27.56 20.24
C ILE A 161 -43.14 -26.50 20.63
N GLY A 162 -43.37 -25.57 19.71
CA GLY A 162 -44.48 -24.64 19.75
C GLY A 162 -45.80 -25.40 19.94
N LEU A 163 -46.59 -25.00 20.92
CA LEU A 163 -47.84 -25.67 21.22
C LEU A 163 -48.82 -24.67 21.79
N PHE A 164 -49.96 -24.48 21.14
CA PHE A 164 -51.03 -23.60 21.59
C PHE A 164 -52.29 -24.43 21.90
N PRO A 165 -53.17 -23.97 22.80
CA PRO A 165 -54.45 -24.63 23.02
C PRO A 165 -55.24 -24.77 21.71
N THR A 166 -55.83 -25.95 21.52
CA THR A 166 -56.78 -26.23 20.41
C THR A 166 -58.03 -25.34 20.45
N THR A 167 -58.26 -24.65 21.56
CA THR A 167 -59.39 -23.74 21.79
C THR A 167 -58.94 -22.28 21.93
N ALA A 168 -57.74 -21.94 21.44
CA ALA A 168 -57.25 -20.57 21.40
C ALA A 168 -58.23 -19.64 20.67
N GLU A 169 -58.43 -18.43 21.18
CA GLU A 169 -59.29 -17.43 20.54
C GLU A 169 -58.46 -16.62 19.53
N GLU A 170 -58.80 -16.73 18.24
CA GLU A 170 -58.12 -16.04 17.14
C GLU A 170 -57.92 -14.53 17.41
N ALA A 171 -58.98 -13.83 17.82
CA ALA A 171 -58.94 -12.39 18.08
C ALA A 171 -58.01 -11.98 19.25
N SER A 172 -57.64 -12.93 20.11
CA SER A 172 -56.77 -12.69 21.26
C SER A 172 -55.29 -12.91 20.96
N LEU A 173 -54.96 -13.65 19.89
CA LEU A 173 -53.60 -14.01 19.55
C LEU A 173 -52.82 -12.79 19.07
N LYS A 174 -51.75 -12.49 19.80
CA LYS A 174 -50.87 -11.36 19.52
C LYS A 174 -49.42 -11.82 19.61
N TYR A 175 -48.68 -11.59 18.54
CA TYR A 175 -47.26 -11.88 18.45
C TYR A 175 -46.47 -10.58 18.58
N TYR A 176 -45.52 -10.57 19.51
CA TYR A 176 -44.65 -9.45 19.81
C TYR A 176 -43.24 -9.84 19.35
N TRP A 177 -42.89 -9.40 18.15
CA TRP A 177 -41.58 -9.65 17.55
C TRP A 177 -40.53 -8.67 18.08
N LYS A 178 -39.31 -9.16 18.21
CA LYS A 178 -38.15 -8.41 18.68
C LYS A 178 -36.92 -8.77 17.84
N ILE A 179 -36.17 -7.77 17.38
CA ILE A 179 -34.93 -7.96 16.63
C ILE A 179 -33.85 -7.13 17.30
N LEU A 180 -32.75 -7.79 17.67
CA LEU A 180 -31.56 -7.17 18.23
C LEU A 180 -30.39 -7.41 17.28
N GLN A 181 -29.61 -6.39 16.98
CA GLN A 181 -28.30 -6.56 16.39
C GLN A 181 -27.27 -6.70 17.51
N VAL A 182 -26.52 -7.79 17.49
CA VAL A 182 -25.47 -8.09 18.47
C VAL A 182 -24.07 -7.87 17.90
N LYS A 183 -23.90 -7.96 16.58
CA LYS A 183 -22.66 -7.53 15.89
C LYS A 183 -22.96 -6.76 14.62
N ASP A 184 -22.12 -5.77 14.36
CA ASP A 184 -22.13 -5.06 13.08
C ASP A 184 -21.52 -5.90 11.94
N ARG A 185 -21.51 -5.34 10.74
CA ARG A 185 -20.97 -6.00 9.54
C ARG A 185 -19.47 -6.30 9.59
N TYR A 186 -18.73 -5.64 10.49
CA TYR A 186 -17.30 -5.82 10.70
C TYR A 186 -17.00 -6.81 11.84
N GLY A 187 -18.04 -7.34 12.48
CA GLY A 187 -17.94 -8.27 13.60
C GLY A 187 -17.70 -7.58 14.95
N ALA A 188 -17.83 -6.26 15.03
CA ALA A 188 -17.75 -5.55 16.30
C ALA A 188 -19.06 -5.72 17.09
N ASP A 189 -18.96 -5.92 18.39
CA ASP A 189 -20.12 -6.05 19.26
C ASP A 189 -20.91 -4.74 19.31
N VAL A 190 -22.23 -4.85 19.11
CA VAL A 190 -23.19 -3.75 19.19
C VAL A 190 -24.39 -4.19 20.02
N SER A 191 -25.18 -3.23 20.49
CA SER A 191 -26.40 -3.50 21.26
C SER A 191 -27.56 -2.66 20.74
N THR A 192 -27.87 -2.84 19.46
CA THR A 192 -28.90 -2.05 18.77
C THR A 192 -30.21 -2.81 18.74
N VAL A 193 -31.28 -2.19 19.24
CA VAL A 193 -32.65 -2.71 19.11
C VAL A 193 -33.18 -2.26 17.75
N ILE A 194 -33.45 -3.21 16.86
CA ILE A 194 -34.02 -2.94 15.52
C ILE A 194 -35.55 -2.96 15.57
N LEU A 195 -36.11 -3.87 16.38
CA LEU A 195 -37.55 -4.02 16.59
C LEU A 195 -37.81 -4.44 18.04
N ASP A 196 -38.80 -3.84 18.71
CA ASP A 196 -39.33 -4.34 19.99
C ASP A 196 -40.82 -3.99 20.12
N GLN A 197 -41.67 -4.86 19.56
CA GLN A 197 -43.11 -4.57 19.51
C GLN A 197 -43.77 -4.46 20.89
N GLU A 198 -43.29 -5.20 21.89
CA GLU A 198 -43.84 -5.13 23.24
C GLU A 198 -43.56 -3.78 23.89
N THR A 199 -42.33 -3.28 23.78
CA THR A 199 -41.95 -1.96 24.30
C THR A 199 -42.65 -0.83 23.53
N ASP A 200 -42.78 -0.99 22.22
CA ASP A 200 -43.46 -0.02 21.34
C ASP A 200 -44.98 -0.01 21.51
N GLY A 201 -45.55 -0.92 22.30
CA GLY A 201 -47.00 -1.05 22.50
C GLY A 201 -47.75 -1.54 21.25
N THR A 202 -47.05 -2.16 20.30
CA THR A 202 -47.60 -2.71 19.06
C THR A 202 -47.63 -4.24 19.09
N PHE A 203 -48.26 -4.89 18.11
CA PHE A 203 -48.27 -6.35 17.97
C PHE A 203 -48.60 -6.75 16.53
N SER A 204 -48.15 -7.93 16.14
CA SER A 204 -48.55 -8.62 14.92
C SER A 204 -49.70 -9.60 15.18
N THR A 205 -50.66 -9.68 14.27
CA THR A 205 -51.64 -10.77 14.20
C THR A 205 -51.16 -11.90 13.26
N SER A 206 -50.09 -11.65 12.50
CA SER A 206 -49.40 -12.65 11.68
C SER A 206 -48.36 -13.39 12.52
N SER A 207 -48.37 -14.71 12.42
CA SER A 207 -47.33 -15.61 12.95
C SER A 207 -46.05 -15.59 12.11
N LEU A 208 -46.02 -14.86 10.99
CA LEU A 208 -44.86 -14.70 10.11
C LEU A 208 -44.26 -13.30 10.22
N LEU A 209 -42.93 -13.24 10.30
CA LEU A 209 -42.09 -12.05 10.28
C LEU A 209 -41.16 -12.06 9.05
N PRO A 210 -41.42 -11.26 8.02
CA PRO A 210 -40.46 -11.04 6.94
C PRO A 210 -39.37 -10.05 7.36
N VAL A 211 -38.11 -10.36 7.03
CA VAL A 211 -36.95 -9.50 7.29
C VAL A 211 -35.98 -9.47 6.11
N ASN A 212 -35.31 -8.34 5.94
CA ASN A 212 -34.15 -8.17 5.08
C ASN A 212 -33.16 -7.30 5.85
N LEU A 213 -32.13 -7.93 6.39
CA LEU A 213 -31.19 -7.32 7.32
C LEU A 213 -29.80 -7.25 6.67
N PRO A 214 -29.03 -6.16 6.90
CA PRO A 214 -27.68 -6.04 6.33
C PRO A 214 -26.70 -7.03 7.00
N GLY A 215 -25.46 -7.10 6.49
CA GLY A 215 -24.42 -7.90 7.13
C GLY A 215 -24.26 -7.60 8.63
N GLY A 216 -24.17 -8.64 9.45
CA GLY A 216 -24.11 -8.57 10.91
C GLY A 216 -24.63 -9.85 11.58
N GLU A 217 -24.64 -9.84 12.91
CA GLU A 217 -25.23 -10.91 13.73
C GLU A 217 -26.44 -10.38 14.49
N TYR A 218 -27.55 -11.11 14.42
CA TYR A 218 -28.84 -10.71 14.97
C TYR A 218 -29.40 -11.78 15.89
N ARG A 219 -30.17 -11.34 16.90
CA ARG A 219 -31.10 -12.19 17.65
C ARG A 219 -32.51 -11.77 17.29
N ILE A 220 -33.29 -12.69 16.76
CA ILE A 220 -34.69 -12.49 16.40
C ILE A 220 -35.51 -13.29 17.39
N GLY A 221 -36.52 -12.68 17.98
CA GLY A 221 -37.34 -13.35 18.97
C GLY A 221 -38.80 -12.95 18.91
N VAL A 222 -39.62 -13.78 19.54
CA VAL A 222 -41.07 -13.63 19.55
C VAL A 222 -41.65 -13.99 20.91
N LYS A 223 -42.65 -13.22 21.33
CA LYS A 223 -43.52 -13.52 22.46
C LYS A 223 -44.96 -13.58 21.97
N ALA A 224 -45.71 -14.59 22.41
CA ALA A 224 -47.13 -14.69 22.09
C ALA A 224 -47.99 -14.46 23.35
N LYS A 225 -49.07 -13.68 23.21
CA LYS A 225 -50.15 -13.58 24.20
C LYS A 225 -51.43 -14.11 23.60
N TYR A 226 -52.21 -14.81 24.40
CA TYR A 226 -53.39 -15.53 23.94
C TYR A 226 -54.44 -15.65 25.06
N LYS A 227 -55.67 -15.92 24.65
CA LYS A 227 -56.74 -16.47 25.47
C LYS A 227 -57.20 -17.78 24.85
N PHE A 228 -57.85 -18.61 25.63
CA PHE A 228 -58.48 -19.83 25.14
C PHE A 228 -59.83 -20.03 25.82
N PHE A 229 -60.72 -20.73 25.14
CA PHE A 229 -61.99 -21.13 25.71
C PHE A 229 -61.80 -22.40 26.54
N ASP A 230 -62.00 -22.31 27.86
CA ASP A 230 -61.90 -23.44 28.78
C ASP A 230 -63.21 -24.22 28.84
N TYR A 231 -63.51 -24.94 27.76
CA TYR A 231 -64.76 -25.69 27.63
C TYR A 231 -64.86 -26.87 28.59
N ASN A 232 -63.75 -27.31 29.22
CA ASN A 232 -63.79 -28.35 30.25
C ASN A 232 -64.59 -27.91 31.50
N ARG A 233 -64.80 -26.59 31.66
CA ARG A 233 -65.61 -26.01 32.73
C ARG A 233 -67.07 -25.77 32.35
N MET A 234 -67.43 -25.98 31.09
CA MET A 234 -68.79 -25.74 30.59
C MET A 234 -69.73 -26.86 31.05
N LEU A 235 -70.91 -26.49 31.55
CA LEU A 235 -71.85 -27.49 32.06
C LEU A 235 -72.57 -28.20 30.89
N PRO A 236 -72.83 -29.52 31.00
CA PRO A 236 -73.63 -30.24 30.00
C PRO A 236 -75.00 -29.58 29.77
N GLY A 237 -75.31 -29.25 28.53
CA GLY A 237 -76.58 -28.61 28.13
C GLY A 237 -76.53 -27.09 27.96
N GLU A 238 -75.40 -26.44 28.27
CA GLU A 238 -75.21 -25.04 27.91
C GLU A 238 -74.96 -24.85 26.41
N LEU A 239 -75.41 -23.72 25.87
CA LEU A 239 -75.32 -23.38 24.46
C LEU A 239 -74.08 -22.53 24.15
N SER A 240 -73.67 -22.48 22.88
CA SER A 240 -72.47 -21.75 22.44
C SER A 240 -72.53 -20.24 22.64
N ASP A 241 -73.70 -19.65 22.86
CA ASP A 241 -73.84 -18.24 23.27
C ASP A 241 -73.16 -17.95 24.62
N LYS A 242 -72.98 -18.98 25.46
CA LYS A 242 -72.29 -18.89 26.76
C LYS A 242 -70.78 -19.07 26.68
N LYS A 243 -70.19 -19.33 25.51
CA LYS A 243 -68.75 -19.62 25.37
C LYS A 243 -67.85 -18.54 26.00
N ASN A 244 -68.25 -17.27 25.90
CA ASN A 244 -67.49 -16.15 26.44
C ASN A 244 -67.41 -16.15 27.98
N ASN A 245 -68.32 -16.84 28.68
CA ASN A 245 -68.24 -17.02 30.13
C ASN A 245 -67.07 -17.93 30.54
N TYR A 246 -66.57 -18.71 29.60
CA TYR A 246 -65.49 -19.69 29.77
C TYR A 246 -64.19 -19.26 29.10
N LEU A 247 -64.13 -18.02 28.59
CA LEU A 247 -62.90 -17.47 28.04
C LEU A 247 -61.90 -17.20 29.18
N SER A 248 -60.66 -17.66 28.99
CA SER A 248 -59.59 -17.44 29.96
C SER A 248 -59.25 -15.95 30.12
N GLY A 249 -58.53 -15.62 31.19
CA GLY A 249 -57.75 -14.38 31.23
C GLY A 249 -56.70 -14.36 30.12
N LEU A 250 -56.13 -13.17 29.84
CA LEU A 250 -55.01 -13.07 28.91
C LEU A 250 -53.78 -13.74 29.51
N LEU A 251 -53.23 -14.72 28.81
CA LEU A 251 -52.03 -15.46 29.18
C LEU A 251 -50.88 -15.13 28.24
N THR A 252 -49.65 -15.37 28.70
CA THR A 252 -48.43 -15.28 27.90
C THR A 252 -47.93 -16.71 27.67
N ALA A 253 -47.67 -17.06 26.42
CA ALA A 253 -47.08 -18.34 26.07
C ALA A 253 -45.66 -18.43 26.65
N GLN A 254 -45.27 -19.62 27.08
CA GLN A 254 -43.95 -19.84 27.65
C GLN A 254 -42.88 -19.64 26.56
N GLY A 255 -41.91 -18.77 26.82
CA GLY A 255 -40.72 -18.58 25.96
C GLY A 255 -39.49 -19.30 26.51
N GLU A 256 -38.31 -19.00 25.96
CA GLU A 256 -37.03 -19.54 26.42
C GLU A 256 -36.45 -18.78 27.61
N ASP A 257 -36.71 -17.48 27.68
CA ASP A 257 -36.13 -16.59 28.69
C ASP A 257 -37.11 -16.18 29.79
N ALA A 258 -36.59 -15.47 30.80
CA ALA A 258 -37.39 -14.94 31.90
C ALA A 258 -38.47 -13.96 31.43
N ALA A 259 -38.25 -13.30 30.29
CA ALA A 259 -39.22 -12.40 29.67
C ALA A 259 -40.28 -13.16 28.86
N GLN A 260 -40.21 -14.49 28.72
CA GLN A 260 -41.08 -15.32 27.88
C GLN A 260 -40.96 -15.02 26.38
N ILE A 261 -39.73 -14.76 25.92
CA ILE A 261 -39.39 -14.61 24.49
C ILE A 261 -38.65 -15.87 24.04
N SER A 262 -39.02 -16.42 22.87
CA SER A 262 -38.21 -17.42 22.15
C SER A 262 -37.27 -16.75 21.17
N TRP A 263 -36.08 -17.30 20.92
CA TRP A 263 -34.99 -16.64 20.21
C TRP A 263 -34.31 -17.54 19.19
N VAL A 264 -34.05 -16.99 18.01
CA VAL A 264 -33.13 -17.54 17.01
C VAL A 264 -31.97 -16.59 16.76
N THR A 265 -30.80 -17.16 16.48
CA THR A 265 -29.62 -16.39 16.05
C THR A 265 -29.55 -16.39 14.52
N PHE A 266 -29.43 -15.21 13.93
CA PHE A 266 -29.40 -15.03 12.48
C PHE A 266 -28.14 -14.26 12.07
N LYS A 267 -27.25 -14.91 11.30
CA LYS A 267 -25.96 -14.36 10.88
C LYS A 267 -26.00 -14.03 9.40
N VAL A 268 -25.84 -12.76 9.05
CA VAL A 268 -25.86 -12.29 7.66
C VAL A 268 -24.47 -11.80 7.28
N LYS A 269 -23.98 -12.20 6.11
CA LYS A 269 -22.83 -11.59 5.47
C LYS A 269 -23.27 -10.65 4.37
N THR A 270 -22.53 -9.57 4.20
CA THR A 270 -22.65 -8.79 2.97
C THR A 270 -22.18 -9.63 1.80
N VAL A 271 -22.97 -9.65 0.72
CA VAL A 271 -22.48 -10.13 -0.59
C VAL A 271 -21.16 -9.39 -0.88
N VAL A 272 -20.10 -10.18 -1.10
CA VAL A 272 -18.73 -9.68 -1.05
C VAL A 272 -18.48 -8.70 -2.19
N ASP A 273 -17.77 -7.62 -1.85
CA ASP A 273 -17.18 -6.69 -2.80
C ASP A 273 -16.37 -7.41 -3.90
N PRO A 274 -16.27 -6.84 -5.11
CA PRO A 274 -15.40 -7.38 -6.15
C PRO A 274 -13.99 -7.52 -5.57
N VAL A 275 -13.45 -8.74 -5.62
CA VAL A 275 -12.11 -9.08 -5.16
C VAL A 275 -11.13 -8.15 -5.85
N CYS A 276 -10.57 -7.20 -5.10
CA CYS A 276 -9.33 -6.56 -5.52
C CYS A 276 -8.25 -7.59 -5.20
N PRO A 277 -7.71 -8.31 -6.21
CA PRO A 277 -6.70 -9.31 -5.92
C PRO A 277 -5.55 -8.62 -5.18
N GLY A 278 -5.02 -9.32 -4.18
CA GLY A 278 -3.79 -8.93 -3.54
C GLY A 278 -2.61 -9.05 -4.52
N GLY A 279 -1.42 -8.99 -3.96
CA GLY A 279 -0.21 -9.22 -4.73
C GLY A 279 0.34 -8.01 -5.48
N LYS A 280 1.58 -8.15 -5.92
CA LYS A 280 2.32 -7.14 -6.69
C LYS A 280 2.28 -7.45 -8.18
N GLY A 281 2.35 -6.40 -8.99
CA GLY A 281 2.71 -6.47 -10.40
C GLY A 281 4.23 -6.58 -10.60
N ILE A 282 4.65 -6.61 -11.86
CA ILE A 282 6.04 -6.68 -12.28
C ILE A 282 6.41 -5.43 -13.09
N ILE A 283 7.47 -4.75 -12.67
CA ILE A 283 8.10 -3.73 -13.51
C ILE A 283 8.93 -4.44 -14.58
N MET A 284 8.72 -4.07 -15.83
CA MET A 284 9.47 -4.56 -16.98
C MET A 284 10.34 -3.43 -17.54
N SER A 285 11.55 -3.76 -17.98
CA SER A 285 12.42 -2.85 -18.74
C SER A 285 12.26 -3.11 -20.24
N GLY A 286 12.01 -2.03 -20.98
CA GLY A 286 11.85 -2.01 -22.42
C GLY A 286 13.11 -1.51 -23.10
N LYS A 287 13.73 -2.34 -23.95
CA LYS A 287 14.83 -1.93 -24.83
C LYS A 287 14.26 -1.50 -26.18
N ASN A 288 14.66 -0.33 -26.67
CA ASN A 288 14.22 0.17 -27.97
C ASN A 288 14.61 -0.79 -29.10
N VAL A 289 13.65 -1.11 -29.96
CA VAL A 289 13.77 -1.91 -31.17
C VAL A 289 13.15 -1.14 -32.34
N SER A 290 13.35 -1.58 -33.59
CA SER A 290 12.93 -0.86 -34.79
C SER A 290 11.44 -0.46 -34.84
N THR A 291 10.58 -1.14 -34.10
CA THR A 291 9.12 -0.92 -34.05
C THR A 291 8.60 -0.44 -32.69
N GLY A 292 9.46 -0.08 -31.73
CA GLY A 292 9.04 0.39 -30.41
C GLY A 292 9.96 -0.05 -29.28
N TYR A 293 9.41 -0.65 -28.24
CA TYR A 293 10.16 -1.18 -27.10
C TYR A 293 9.82 -2.66 -26.88
N TYR A 294 10.85 -3.47 -26.67
CA TYR A 294 10.70 -4.87 -26.29
C TYR A 294 10.88 -5.01 -24.77
N TYR A 295 9.78 -5.30 -24.07
CA TYR A 295 9.71 -5.32 -22.61
C TYR A 295 9.98 -6.71 -22.02
N ARG A 296 10.80 -6.76 -20.97
CA ARG A 296 11.16 -7.97 -20.23
C ARG A 296 11.18 -7.68 -18.71
N PRO A 297 10.85 -8.64 -17.82
CA PRO A 297 10.52 -10.03 -18.11
C PRO A 297 9.09 -10.25 -18.63
N VAL A 298 8.94 -11.19 -19.56
CA VAL A 298 7.66 -11.60 -20.17
C VAL A 298 7.64 -13.10 -20.49
N SER A 299 6.44 -13.69 -20.47
CA SER A 299 6.21 -15.08 -20.90
C SER A 299 5.86 -15.11 -22.40
N PRO A 300 6.35 -16.09 -23.18
CA PRO A 300 7.08 -17.29 -22.75
C PRO A 300 8.61 -17.14 -22.62
N GLU A 301 9.20 -16.03 -23.01
CA GLU A 301 10.66 -15.90 -23.17
C GLU A 301 11.46 -15.95 -21.85
N ASP A 302 10.84 -15.58 -20.74
CA ASP A 302 11.39 -15.66 -19.38
C ASP A 302 10.70 -16.72 -18.51
N ASP A 303 10.06 -17.71 -19.13
CA ASP A 303 9.45 -18.81 -18.40
C ASP A 303 10.49 -19.57 -17.57
N GLY A 304 10.08 -20.06 -16.41
CA GLY A 304 10.97 -20.71 -15.44
C GLY A 304 11.76 -19.73 -14.55
N THR A 305 11.66 -18.41 -14.78
CA THR A 305 12.16 -17.41 -13.84
C THR A 305 11.13 -17.10 -12.75
N PRO A 306 11.56 -16.65 -11.54
CA PRO A 306 10.63 -16.26 -10.47
C PRO A 306 9.76 -15.03 -10.82
N TYR A 307 10.04 -14.34 -11.93
CA TYR A 307 9.30 -13.17 -12.40
C TYR A 307 8.07 -13.54 -13.25
N CYS A 308 8.09 -14.73 -13.85
CA CYS A 308 7.03 -15.28 -14.69
C CYS A 308 6.29 -16.46 -14.02
N ASP A 309 6.51 -16.69 -12.73
CA ASP A 309 5.84 -17.75 -11.97
C ASP A 309 4.33 -17.51 -11.83
N THR A 310 3.55 -18.56 -12.09
CA THR A 310 2.08 -18.57 -12.02
C THR A 310 1.54 -19.02 -10.65
N SER A 311 2.42 -19.52 -9.78
CA SER A 311 2.12 -20.04 -8.44
C SER A 311 2.33 -19.02 -7.32
N THR A 312 3.04 -17.92 -7.59
CA THR A 312 3.39 -16.90 -6.58
C THR A 312 2.64 -15.58 -6.79
N GLU A 313 1.82 -15.19 -5.81
CA GLU A 313 1.04 -13.93 -5.83
C GLU A 313 1.92 -12.67 -5.75
N ASN A 314 3.08 -12.77 -5.07
CA ASN A 314 4.06 -11.71 -4.93
C ASN A 314 5.38 -12.12 -5.60
N PRO A 315 5.51 -11.91 -6.92
CA PRO A 315 6.71 -12.32 -7.63
C PRO A 315 7.94 -11.52 -7.18
N ALA A 316 9.13 -12.05 -7.42
CA ALA A 316 10.38 -11.39 -7.06
C ALA A 316 10.57 -10.06 -7.81
N SER A 317 11.27 -9.10 -7.21
CA SER A 317 11.57 -7.81 -7.85
C SER A 317 12.71 -7.96 -8.85
N PRO A 318 12.51 -7.66 -10.16
CA PRO A 318 13.55 -7.78 -11.16
C PRO A 318 14.64 -6.73 -10.97
N LYS A 319 15.85 -7.04 -11.45
CA LYS A 319 17.01 -6.14 -11.43
C LYS A 319 17.39 -5.79 -12.87
N PHE A 320 17.67 -4.51 -13.13
CA PHE A 320 18.00 -4.03 -14.47
C PHE A 320 19.30 -3.23 -14.50
N VAL A 321 20.02 -3.31 -15.62
CA VAL A 321 21.17 -2.43 -15.91
C VAL A 321 20.76 -1.44 -17.01
N ILE A 322 20.83 -0.16 -16.69
CA ILE A 322 20.45 0.93 -17.58
C ILE A 322 21.67 1.80 -17.84
N LYS A 323 21.82 2.22 -19.09
CA LYS A 323 22.90 3.09 -19.54
C LYS A 323 22.56 4.56 -19.38
N GLU A 324 23.38 5.31 -18.64
CA GLU A 324 23.19 6.74 -18.33
C GLU A 324 22.90 7.58 -19.58
N ASN A 325 23.70 7.41 -20.64
CA ASN A 325 23.66 8.30 -21.80
C ASN A 325 22.87 7.71 -22.99
N THR A 326 22.16 6.60 -22.80
CA THR A 326 21.47 5.89 -23.88
C THR A 326 19.96 6.17 -23.88
N PRO A 327 19.39 6.85 -24.91
CA PRO A 327 17.98 7.23 -24.95
C PRO A 327 17.04 6.08 -25.36
N ARG A 328 17.34 4.83 -25.00
CA ARG A 328 16.68 3.62 -25.54
C ARG A 328 15.86 2.85 -24.53
N TRP A 329 15.60 3.43 -23.38
CA TRP A 329 14.95 2.73 -22.27
C TRP A 329 13.52 3.22 -22.04
N SER A 330 12.68 2.29 -21.63
CA SER A 330 11.30 2.51 -21.19
C SER A 330 11.03 1.55 -20.03
N PHE A 331 10.10 1.88 -19.14
CA PHE A 331 9.61 0.95 -18.13
C PHE A 331 8.09 0.80 -18.24
N GLN A 332 7.61 -0.40 -17.99
CA GLN A 332 6.18 -0.71 -18.04
C GLN A 332 5.79 -1.58 -16.85
N LEU A 333 4.66 -1.29 -16.23
CA LEU A 333 4.08 -2.15 -15.21
C LEU A 333 3.21 -3.23 -15.88
N ARG A 334 3.34 -4.47 -15.43
CA ARG A 334 2.52 -5.60 -15.83
C ARG A 334 1.86 -6.23 -14.61
N GLU A 335 0.67 -6.82 -14.79
CA GLU A 335 0.08 -7.71 -13.78
C GLU A 335 0.93 -8.98 -13.60
N SER A 336 0.92 -9.60 -12.42
CA SER A 336 1.64 -10.86 -12.19
C SER A 336 1.04 -12.03 -12.99
N ASN A 337 1.88 -13.01 -13.35
CA ASN A 337 1.40 -14.22 -14.02
C ASN A 337 0.43 -15.01 -13.13
N TYR A 338 0.59 -14.96 -11.80
CA TYR A 338 -0.37 -15.54 -10.85
C TYR A 338 -1.79 -14.98 -11.00
N ASN A 339 -1.94 -13.66 -11.10
CA ASN A 339 -3.25 -13.03 -11.26
C ASN A 339 -3.80 -13.23 -12.68
N LEU A 340 -2.93 -13.14 -13.69
CA LEU A 340 -3.33 -13.34 -15.09
C LEU A 340 -3.90 -14.75 -15.35
N THR A 341 -3.29 -15.81 -14.81
CA THR A 341 -3.81 -17.19 -14.95
C THR A 341 -5.13 -17.43 -14.22
N ARG A 342 -5.50 -16.53 -13.30
CA ARG A 342 -6.77 -16.52 -12.57
C ARG A 342 -7.77 -15.52 -13.16
N GLY A 343 -7.54 -15.05 -14.38
CA GLY A 343 -8.43 -14.15 -15.10
C GLY A 343 -8.47 -12.72 -14.54
N THR A 344 -7.49 -12.34 -13.70
CA THR A 344 -7.47 -10.99 -13.12
C THR A 344 -6.36 -10.15 -13.74
N ASN A 345 -6.71 -8.95 -14.20
CA ASN A 345 -5.77 -7.99 -14.77
C ASN A 345 -6.13 -6.57 -14.33
N ARG A 346 -5.54 -6.11 -13.22
CA ARG A 346 -5.85 -4.80 -12.64
C ARG A 346 -5.46 -3.64 -13.56
N ILE A 347 -4.39 -3.79 -14.32
CA ILE A 347 -3.94 -2.74 -15.27
C ILE A 347 -4.96 -2.58 -16.38
N SER A 348 -5.38 -3.68 -17.00
CA SER A 348 -6.44 -3.67 -18.01
C SER A 348 -7.71 -3.04 -17.47
N SER A 349 -8.15 -3.44 -16.27
CA SER A 349 -9.31 -2.85 -15.59
C SER A 349 -9.15 -1.34 -15.36
N MET A 350 -8.00 -0.87 -14.87
CA MET A 350 -7.76 0.57 -14.66
C MET A 350 -7.71 1.36 -15.97
N THR A 351 -7.29 0.76 -17.08
CA THR A 351 -7.20 1.45 -18.38
C THR A 351 -8.45 1.33 -19.25
N ALA A 352 -9.42 0.50 -18.84
CA ALA A 352 -10.66 0.32 -19.57
C ALA A 352 -11.51 1.61 -19.61
N ALA A 353 -12.29 1.77 -20.67
CA ALA A 353 -13.20 2.89 -20.83
C ALA A 353 -14.29 2.91 -19.75
N THR A 354 -14.76 1.73 -19.34
CA THR A 354 -15.78 1.53 -18.29
C THR A 354 -15.17 0.84 -17.07
N PRO A 355 -15.62 1.15 -15.84
CA PRO A 355 -15.21 0.40 -14.66
C PRO A 355 -15.59 -1.09 -14.72
N PRO A 356 -14.87 -1.96 -13.99
CA PRO A 356 -15.27 -3.35 -13.85
C PRO A 356 -16.63 -3.44 -13.14
N ASP A 357 -17.45 -4.42 -13.52
CA ASP A 357 -18.72 -4.71 -12.85
C ASP A 357 -18.45 -5.12 -11.39
N PRO A 358 -19.03 -4.43 -10.39
CA PRO A 358 -18.85 -4.79 -9.00
C PRO A 358 -19.56 -6.09 -8.60
N LEU A 359 -20.39 -6.67 -9.46
CA LEU A 359 -21.25 -7.82 -9.16
C LEU A 359 -22.21 -7.55 -7.99
N ASP A 360 -22.53 -6.29 -7.72
CA ASP A 360 -23.53 -5.89 -6.73
C ASP A 360 -24.94 -6.08 -7.35
N PRO A 361 -25.76 -7.02 -6.84
CA PRO A 361 -27.08 -7.31 -7.40
C PRO A 361 -28.08 -6.15 -7.24
N ARG A 362 -27.78 -5.14 -6.40
CA ARG A 362 -28.61 -3.97 -6.14
C ARG A 362 -28.02 -2.67 -6.69
N MET A 363 -26.93 -2.76 -7.47
CA MET A 363 -26.40 -1.61 -8.20
C MET A 363 -27.47 -1.00 -9.09
N GLU A 364 -27.64 0.31 -9.01
CA GLU A 364 -28.51 1.06 -9.91
C GLU A 364 -27.91 1.06 -11.33
N THR A 365 -28.67 0.57 -12.31
CA THR A 365 -28.24 0.53 -13.71
C THR A 365 -27.80 1.91 -14.20
N GLY A 366 -26.63 1.98 -14.84
CA GLY A 366 -26.08 3.22 -15.42
C GLY A 366 -25.38 4.15 -14.42
N THR A 367 -25.20 3.72 -13.18
CA THR A 367 -24.54 4.56 -12.15
C THR A 367 -23.06 4.25 -11.94
N LEU A 368 -22.56 3.17 -12.54
CA LEU A 368 -21.15 2.76 -12.51
C LEU A 368 -20.28 3.75 -13.30
N ASN A 369 -19.39 4.46 -12.61
CA ASN A 369 -18.57 5.52 -13.20
C ASN A 369 -17.15 5.55 -12.61
N TRP A 370 -16.18 5.98 -13.42
CA TRP A 370 -14.85 6.33 -12.92
C TRP A 370 -14.91 7.66 -12.17
N GLU A 371 -14.28 7.74 -11.00
CA GLU A 371 -14.17 8.99 -10.21
C GLU A 371 -12.93 9.82 -10.62
N GLY A 372 -12.07 9.27 -11.46
CA GLY A 372 -10.89 9.93 -11.99
C GLY A 372 -10.13 9.04 -12.97
N ASP A 373 -9.10 9.63 -13.58
CA ASP A 373 -8.19 8.89 -14.47
C ASP A 373 -7.29 7.94 -13.69
N ALA A 374 -6.73 6.95 -14.39
CA ALA A 374 -5.70 6.09 -13.82
C ALA A 374 -4.48 6.94 -13.45
N ARG A 375 -3.90 6.69 -12.29
CA ARG A 375 -2.67 7.34 -11.84
C ARG A 375 -1.62 6.29 -11.50
N PHE A 376 -0.44 6.45 -12.08
CA PHE A 376 0.74 5.64 -11.82
C PHE A 376 1.85 6.55 -11.31
N THR A 377 2.20 6.40 -10.05
CA THR A 377 3.28 7.16 -9.43
C THR A 377 4.54 6.30 -9.45
N TRP A 378 5.52 6.71 -10.25
CA TRP A 378 6.82 6.05 -10.35
C TRP A 378 7.81 6.77 -9.47
N SER A 379 8.51 6.05 -8.60
CA SER A 379 9.42 6.62 -7.62
C SER A 379 10.76 5.90 -7.56
N THR A 380 11.81 6.66 -7.32
CA THR A 380 13.18 6.16 -7.18
C THR A 380 13.85 6.71 -5.95
N VAL A 381 14.65 5.87 -5.31
CA VAL A 381 15.50 6.26 -4.19
C VAL A 381 16.90 5.69 -4.39
N LEU A 382 17.92 6.54 -4.26
CA LEU A 382 19.33 6.16 -4.21
C LEU A 382 19.89 6.54 -2.84
N GLU A 383 20.40 5.56 -2.11
CA GLU A 383 20.90 5.74 -0.75
C GLU A 383 22.38 5.40 -0.63
N ARG A 384 23.09 6.17 0.18
CA ARG A 384 24.48 5.92 0.57
C ARG A 384 24.58 5.96 2.08
N ASN A 385 24.97 4.85 2.69
CA ASN A 385 25.08 4.71 4.16
C ASN A 385 23.79 5.12 4.91
N GLY A 386 22.61 4.83 4.33
CA GLY A 386 21.30 5.19 4.89
C GLY A 386 20.86 6.63 4.65
N GLU A 387 21.67 7.47 3.99
CA GLU A 387 21.28 8.81 3.56
C GLU A 387 20.73 8.78 2.13
N GLY A 388 19.55 9.36 1.90
CA GLY A 388 18.98 9.55 0.57
C GLY A 388 19.74 10.60 -0.25
N ILE A 389 20.52 10.15 -1.25
CA ILE A 389 21.18 11.02 -2.23
C ILE A 389 20.13 11.56 -3.22
N VAL A 390 19.35 10.65 -3.81
CA VAL A 390 18.28 10.97 -4.76
C VAL A 390 16.96 10.42 -4.23
N SER A 391 15.93 11.24 -4.27
CA SER A 391 14.53 10.84 -4.06
C SER A 391 13.67 11.58 -5.07
N LYS A 392 13.16 10.87 -6.08
CA LYS A 392 12.40 11.44 -7.19
C LYS A 392 11.11 10.66 -7.38
N SER A 393 10.08 11.36 -7.84
CA SER A 393 8.79 10.77 -8.16
C SER A 393 8.18 11.50 -9.35
N ILE A 394 7.50 10.75 -10.20
CA ILE A 394 6.72 11.28 -11.32
C ILE A 394 5.35 10.63 -11.32
N ASP A 395 4.33 11.41 -11.67
CA ASP A 395 2.98 10.91 -11.91
C ASP A 395 2.75 10.75 -13.41
N SER A 396 2.21 9.60 -13.80
CA SER A 396 1.80 9.32 -15.17
C SER A 396 0.35 8.86 -15.21
N ALA A 397 -0.37 9.22 -16.27
CA ALA A 397 -1.70 8.67 -16.57
C ALA A 397 -1.61 7.25 -17.16
N THR A 398 -0.42 6.82 -17.56
CA THR A 398 -0.17 5.52 -18.18
C THR A 398 0.74 4.66 -17.31
N TYR A 399 0.58 3.34 -17.46
CA TYR A 399 1.40 2.32 -16.81
C TYR A 399 2.77 2.12 -17.48
N THR A 400 3.20 3.06 -18.32
CA THR A 400 4.46 3.05 -19.05
C THR A 400 5.13 4.42 -18.94
N ILE A 401 6.44 4.45 -18.71
CA ILE A 401 7.25 5.67 -18.70
C ILE A 401 8.40 5.58 -19.70
N PHE A 402 8.72 6.71 -20.33
CA PHE A 402 9.72 6.80 -21.39
C PHE A 402 10.95 7.60 -20.96
N ILE A 403 11.86 7.85 -21.90
CA ILE A 403 13.19 8.39 -21.63
C ILE A 403 13.23 9.69 -20.79
N ASP A 404 12.33 10.65 -21.01
CA ASP A 404 12.33 11.92 -20.26
C ASP A 404 11.99 11.71 -18.78
N SER A 405 11.06 10.79 -18.53
CA SER A 405 10.68 10.33 -17.19
C SER A 405 11.84 9.58 -16.52
N ILE A 406 12.53 8.71 -17.26
CA ILE A 406 13.68 7.94 -16.77
C ILE A 406 14.81 8.88 -16.35
N ARG A 407 15.15 9.90 -17.16
CA ARG A 407 16.19 10.88 -16.80
C ARG A 407 15.87 11.66 -15.53
N THR A 408 14.59 11.91 -15.27
CA THR A 408 14.14 12.57 -14.04
C THR A 408 14.26 11.65 -12.82
N LEU A 409 13.94 10.36 -13.00
CA LEU A 409 13.97 9.35 -11.95
C LEU A 409 15.38 8.86 -11.61
N PHE A 410 16.27 8.78 -12.59
CA PHE A 410 17.64 8.28 -12.43
C PHE A 410 18.65 9.33 -12.90
N PRO A 411 18.78 10.45 -12.18
CA PRO A 411 19.58 11.59 -12.63
C PRO A 411 21.10 11.39 -12.48
N LEU A 412 21.55 10.36 -11.76
CA LEU A 412 22.96 10.05 -11.50
C LEU A 412 23.26 8.58 -11.82
N PRO A 413 24.50 8.24 -12.22
CA PRO A 413 24.99 6.87 -12.13
C PRO A 413 24.88 6.32 -10.71
N SER A 414 24.76 5.01 -10.58
CA SER A 414 24.70 4.35 -9.28
C SER A 414 25.69 3.21 -9.10
N GLN A 415 26.20 2.61 -10.18
CA GLN A 415 27.04 1.42 -10.08
C GLN A 415 28.24 1.63 -9.13
N PRO A 416 28.58 0.70 -8.23
CA PRO A 416 28.00 -0.62 -8.06
C PRO A 416 26.74 -0.64 -7.17
N ALA A 417 26.33 0.50 -6.62
CA ALA A 417 25.08 0.63 -5.89
C ALA A 417 23.87 0.69 -6.84
N THR A 418 22.68 0.71 -6.25
CA THR A 418 21.42 0.59 -6.99
C THR A 418 20.39 1.59 -6.53
N TYR A 419 19.54 2.00 -7.47
CA TYR A 419 18.28 2.65 -7.16
C TYR A 419 17.24 1.61 -6.75
N SER A 420 16.54 1.88 -5.66
CA SER A 420 15.24 1.26 -5.41
C SER A 420 14.22 1.94 -6.33
N PHE A 421 13.52 1.16 -7.15
CA PHE A 421 12.56 1.66 -8.12
C PHE A 421 11.19 1.05 -7.88
N LYS A 422 10.15 1.89 -7.76
CA LYS A 422 8.79 1.47 -7.43
C LYS A 422 7.77 2.16 -8.31
N VAL A 423 6.63 1.51 -8.47
CA VAL A 423 5.43 2.09 -9.08
C VAL A 423 4.20 1.74 -8.27
N ASP A 424 3.38 2.76 -8.01
CA ASP A 424 2.09 2.63 -7.37
C ASP A 424 1.00 3.06 -8.36
N GLY A 425 0.26 2.09 -8.89
CA GLY A 425 -0.86 2.29 -9.80
C GLY A 425 -2.18 2.27 -9.06
N SER A 426 -3.07 3.23 -9.35
CA SER A 426 -4.43 3.22 -8.81
C SER A 426 -5.45 3.88 -9.73
N ARG A 427 -6.70 3.42 -9.63
CA ARG A 427 -7.87 4.12 -10.16
C ARG A 427 -9.09 3.86 -9.28
N VAL A 428 -9.95 4.86 -9.18
CA VAL A 428 -11.12 4.84 -8.30
C VAL A 428 -12.38 4.86 -9.14
N TYR A 429 -13.33 3.97 -8.85
CA TYR A 429 -14.65 3.99 -9.43
C TYR A 429 -15.71 4.00 -8.34
N SER A 430 -16.93 4.37 -8.72
CA SER A 430 -18.07 4.34 -7.83
C SER A 430 -19.32 3.86 -8.56
N TYR A 431 -20.32 3.50 -7.79
CA TYR A 431 -21.66 3.24 -8.27
C TYR A 431 -22.66 3.55 -7.17
N TRP A 432 -23.92 3.76 -7.55
CA TRP A 432 -25.01 3.90 -6.61
C TRP A 432 -25.68 2.54 -6.42
N THR A 433 -26.04 2.22 -5.18
CA THR A 433 -26.74 0.98 -4.83
C THR A 433 -27.78 1.28 -3.75
N GLN A 434 -28.73 0.37 -3.61
CA GLN A 434 -29.82 0.48 -2.66
C GLN A 434 -29.46 -0.29 -1.38
N PHE A 435 -29.31 0.44 -0.27
CA PHE A 435 -29.07 -0.15 1.05
C PHE A 435 -30.38 -0.29 1.82
N PRO A 436 -30.68 -1.47 2.38
CA PRO A 436 -31.85 -1.64 3.22
C PRO A 436 -31.63 -0.91 4.55
N THR A 437 -32.58 -0.07 4.91
CA THR A 437 -32.73 0.53 6.24
C THR A 437 -34.09 0.12 6.77
N THR A 438 -34.12 -0.51 7.93
CA THR A 438 -35.39 -0.92 8.54
C THR A 438 -35.87 0.20 9.44
N ARG A 439 -37.14 0.57 9.30
CA ARG A 439 -37.83 1.45 10.25
C ARG A 439 -39.24 0.97 10.55
N LEU A 440 -39.73 1.35 11.72
CA LEU A 440 -41.09 1.03 12.14
C LEU A 440 -42.08 2.08 11.63
N VAL A 441 -43.10 1.65 10.88
CA VAL A 441 -44.22 2.52 10.50
C VAL A 441 -45.53 1.80 10.83
N GLY A 442 -46.26 2.30 11.82
CA GLY A 442 -47.55 1.73 12.23
C GLY A 442 -47.48 0.26 12.70
N GLY A 443 -46.39 -0.13 13.38
CA GLY A 443 -46.21 -1.50 13.90
C GLY A 443 -45.76 -2.54 12.88
N ARG A 444 -45.53 -2.14 11.62
CA ARG A 444 -44.92 -2.98 10.57
C ARG A 444 -43.45 -2.59 10.39
N ILE A 445 -42.58 -3.59 10.22
CA ILE A 445 -41.23 -3.34 9.69
C ILE A 445 -41.41 -2.90 8.24
N VAL A 446 -40.97 -1.69 7.94
CA VAL A 446 -40.79 -1.22 6.58
C VAL A 446 -39.29 -1.21 6.30
N THR A 447 -38.87 -1.98 5.31
CA THR A 447 -37.52 -1.87 4.75
C THR A 447 -37.55 -0.73 3.73
N ASP A 448 -37.04 0.43 4.14
CA ASP A 448 -36.78 1.54 3.23
C ASP A 448 -35.43 1.32 2.56
N TRP A 449 -35.38 1.53 1.26
CA TRP A 449 -34.14 1.44 0.50
C TRP A 449 -33.53 2.83 0.37
N VAL A 450 -32.36 3.01 0.98
CA VAL A 450 -31.60 4.26 0.91
C VAL A 450 -30.54 4.12 -0.15
N ARG A 451 -30.67 5.00 -1.14
CA ARG A 451 -29.68 5.20 -2.19
C ARG A 451 -28.34 5.64 -1.58
N THR A 452 -27.31 4.82 -1.73
CA THR A 452 -25.96 5.06 -1.19
C THR A 452 -24.92 4.94 -2.30
N LYS A 453 -23.92 5.82 -2.28
CA LYS A 453 -22.78 5.77 -3.20
C LYS A 453 -21.69 4.89 -2.61
N ILE A 454 -21.30 3.83 -3.32
CA ILE A 454 -20.15 2.99 -2.97
C ILE A 454 -18.95 3.41 -3.82
N VAL A 455 -17.80 3.56 -3.17
CA VAL A 455 -16.53 3.90 -3.81
C VAL A 455 -15.58 2.70 -3.69
N LYS A 456 -14.93 2.33 -4.79
CA LYS A 456 -14.00 1.20 -4.91
C LYS A 456 -12.66 1.65 -5.46
N TYR A 457 -11.60 1.01 -4.98
CA TYR A 457 -10.21 1.31 -5.33
C TYR A 457 -9.57 0.12 -6.01
N ILE A 458 -9.10 0.29 -7.23
CA ILE A 458 -8.17 -0.66 -7.86
C ILE A 458 -6.77 -0.16 -7.56
N LYS A 459 -5.92 -1.03 -7.01
CA LYS A 459 -4.52 -0.73 -6.69
C LYS A 459 -3.61 -1.85 -7.15
N ILE A 460 -2.45 -1.48 -7.67
CA ILE A 460 -1.37 -2.41 -8.02
C ILE A 460 -0.04 -1.72 -7.70
N THR A 461 0.90 -2.47 -7.14
CA THR A 461 2.25 -1.97 -6.85
C THR A 461 3.28 -2.84 -7.56
N GLY A 462 4.42 -2.29 -7.92
CA GLY A 462 5.55 -3.03 -8.47
C GLY A 462 6.84 -2.46 -7.94
N ASP A 463 7.83 -3.33 -7.73
CA ASP A 463 9.16 -2.95 -7.27
C ASP A 463 10.26 -3.62 -8.09
N SER A 464 11.38 -2.92 -8.21
CA SER A 464 12.57 -3.32 -8.97
C SER A 464 13.80 -2.62 -8.42
N VAL A 465 14.96 -3.08 -8.86
CA VAL A 465 16.26 -2.49 -8.55
C VAL A 465 16.96 -2.13 -9.86
N VAL A 466 17.52 -0.93 -9.94
CA VAL A 466 18.16 -0.45 -11.17
C VAL A 466 19.61 -0.05 -10.89
N TYR A 467 20.53 -0.62 -11.66
CA TYR A 467 21.91 -0.13 -11.77
C TYR A 467 21.95 0.87 -12.91
N MET A 468 22.27 2.13 -12.61
CA MET A 468 22.61 3.11 -13.64
C MET A 468 24.12 3.06 -13.86
N THR A 469 24.55 2.66 -15.07
CA THR A 469 25.97 2.61 -15.41
C THR A 469 26.50 4.03 -15.54
N ASP A 470 27.77 4.22 -15.22
CA ASP A 470 28.46 5.47 -15.46
C ASP A 470 29.07 5.46 -16.86
N GLU A 471 28.57 6.33 -17.74
CA GLU A 471 29.04 6.45 -19.13
C GLU A 471 29.61 7.84 -19.42
N THR A 472 29.79 8.65 -18.38
CA THR A 472 30.32 10.00 -18.53
C THR A 472 31.83 9.96 -18.28
N PRO A 473 32.66 10.32 -19.28
CA PRO A 473 34.11 10.34 -19.07
C PRO A 473 34.51 11.47 -18.11
N PRO A 474 35.72 11.42 -17.54
CA PRO A 474 36.16 12.46 -16.64
C PRO A 474 36.16 13.86 -17.26
N GLN A 475 35.63 14.85 -16.53
CA GLN A 475 35.50 16.23 -17.01
C GLN A 475 36.08 17.26 -16.03
N SER A 476 36.22 18.51 -16.47
CA SER A 476 36.59 19.64 -15.59
C SER A 476 35.41 20.13 -14.75
N THR A 477 34.18 19.89 -15.21
CA THR A 477 32.93 20.24 -14.51
C THR A 477 31.84 19.21 -14.81
N TYR A 478 30.98 18.92 -13.83
CA TYR A 478 29.77 18.10 -14.02
C TYR A 478 28.50 18.92 -13.85
N LYS A 479 27.39 18.47 -14.45
CA LYS A 479 26.08 19.06 -14.23
C LYS A 479 25.61 18.81 -12.80
N ASN A 480 25.12 19.85 -12.14
CA ASN A 480 24.54 19.71 -10.81
C ASN A 480 23.08 19.29 -10.90
N VAL A 481 22.76 18.07 -10.48
CA VAL A 481 21.38 17.56 -10.49
C VAL A 481 20.49 18.16 -9.39
N PHE A 482 21.10 18.88 -8.44
CA PHE A 482 20.42 19.50 -7.29
C PHE A 482 20.41 21.04 -7.33
N GLY A 483 21.03 21.65 -8.34
CA GLY A 483 21.18 23.10 -8.42
C GLY A 483 21.39 23.58 -9.86
N THR A 484 21.58 24.88 -10.04
CA THR A 484 21.71 25.49 -11.38
C THR A 484 23.16 25.71 -11.81
N THR A 485 24.11 25.62 -10.88
CA THR A 485 25.54 25.84 -11.13
C THR A 485 26.26 24.51 -11.28
N ASP A 486 27.05 24.37 -12.34
CA ASP A 486 27.89 23.19 -12.58
C ASP A 486 28.89 22.96 -11.43
N ILE A 487 29.14 21.69 -11.12
CA ILE A 487 30.03 21.24 -10.04
C ILE A 487 31.46 21.21 -10.58
N PRO A 488 32.42 21.91 -9.95
CA PRO A 488 33.84 21.75 -10.30
C PRO A 488 34.30 20.32 -10.02
N ALA A 489 34.97 19.71 -10.99
CA ALA A 489 35.38 18.31 -10.92
C ALA A 489 36.89 18.12 -10.70
N VAL A 490 37.69 19.20 -10.72
CA VAL A 490 39.14 19.13 -10.52
C VAL A 490 39.61 20.28 -9.64
N PHE A 491 40.47 19.99 -8.67
CA PHE A 491 41.06 20.96 -7.74
C PHE A 491 42.56 20.72 -7.58
N PHE A 492 43.32 21.80 -7.42
CA PHE A 492 44.78 21.77 -7.25
C PHE A 492 45.22 22.56 -6.03
N ASN A 493 46.23 22.06 -5.33
CA ASN A 493 46.83 22.77 -4.19
C ASN A 493 47.71 23.96 -4.59
N THR A 494 48.24 23.94 -5.82
CA THR A 494 48.98 25.05 -6.42
C THR A 494 48.82 25.03 -7.94
N ASP A 495 48.71 26.21 -8.53
CA ASP A 495 48.68 26.45 -9.98
C ASP A 495 50.04 26.89 -10.53
N LEU A 496 51.01 27.19 -9.64
CA LEU A 496 52.30 27.75 -10.00
C LEU A 496 53.44 27.12 -9.18
N PHE A 497 54.43 26.58 -9.89
CA PHE A 497 55.73 26.22 -9.35
C PHE A 497 56.80 27.18 -9.83
N TYR A 498 57.78 27.46 -8.98
CA TYR A 498 58.95 28.25 -9.36
C TYR A 498 60.18 27.36 -9.50
N GLY A 499 61.05 27.66 -10.45
CA GLY A 499 62.35 27.05 -10.53
C GLY A 499 63.39 28.00 -11.08
N THR A 500 64.61 27.50 -11.16
CA THR A 500 65.83 28.24 -11.49
C THR A 500 66.56 27.48 -12.60
N THR A 501 67.19 28.20 -13.51
CA THR A 501 68.07 27.60 -14.50
C THR A 501 69.29 26.97 -13.84
N GLY A 502 69.80 25.86 -14.39
CA GLY A 502 70.97 25.15 -13.83
C GLY A 502 70.64 24.17 -12.69
N GLU A 503 69.47 24.32 -12.06
CA GLU A 503 68.99 23.45 -10.99
C GLU A 503 67.99 22.40 -11.50
N THR A 504 67.74 21.35 -10.72
CA THR A 504 66.68 20.37 -11.02
C THR A 504 65.33 20.89 -10.53
N LEU A 505 64.24 20.43 -11.13
CA LEU A 505 62.89 20.82 -10.68
C LEU A 505 62.58 20.36 -9.24
N ALA A 506 63.28 19.34 -8.75
CA ALA A 506 63.17 18.80 -7.40
C ALA A 506 63.92 19.65 -6.34
N ASN A 507 65.08 20.19 -6.71
CA ASN A 507 66.00 20.89 -5.80
C ASN A 507 66.22 22.33 -6.26
N VAL A 508 65.32 23.21 -5.82
CA VAL A 508 65.37 24.64 -6.11
C VAL A 508 65.73 25.42 -4.84
N ASP A 509 66.90 26.05 -4.83
CA ASP A 509 67.42 26.80 -3.67
C ASP A 509 66.96 28.28 -3.67
N SER A 510 66.35 28.75 -4.78
CA SER A 510 65.78 30.09 -4.96
C SER A 510 64.60 30.04 -5.94
N PRO A 511 63.50 30.81 -5.75
CA PRO A 511 63.41 32.20 -5.23
C PRO A 511 62.81 32.29 -3.80
N PRO A 512 62.50 33.49 -3.21
CA PRO A 512 62.04 33.65 -1.81
C PRO A 512 60.64 33.09 -1.48
N ARG A 513 60.11 32.15 -2.27
CA ARG A 513 58.88 31.41 -2.01
C ARG A 513 59.17 29.92 -2.01
N SER A 514 58.89 29.26 -0.90
CA SER A 514 58.94 27.80 -0.81
C SER A 514 57.89 27.17 -1.73
N ASN A 515 58.33 26.39 -2.71
CA ASN A 515 57.43 25.49 -3.43
C ASN A 515 56.88 24.42 -2.48
N SER A 516 55.65 23.99 -2.72
CA SER A 516 55.11 22.79 -2.07
C SER A 516 56.03 21.59 -2.32
N SER A 517 56.19 20.72 -1.32
CA SER A 517 56.89 19.44 -1.46
C SER A 517 56.07 18.43 -2.29
N THR A 518 54.77 18.66 -2.47
CA THR A 518 53.86 17.78 -3.19
C THR A 518 52.92 18.54 -4.12
N ILE A 519 52.65 17.99 -5.30
CA ILE A 519 51.52 18.40 -6.14
C ILE A 519 50.34 17.50 -5.82
N GLU A 520 49.22 18.10 -5.47
CA GLU A 520 48.00 17.40 -5.10
C GLU A 520 46.87 17.77 -6.05
N MET A 521 46.17 16.76 -6.53
CA MET A 521 45.00 16.89 -7.38
C MET A 521 43.84 16.16 -6.73
N ILE A 522 42.72 16.86 -6.53
CA ILE A 522 41.44 16.23 -6.23
C ILE A 522 40.64 16.15 -7.52
N VAL A 523 40.10 14.97 -7.80
CA VAL A 523 39.12 14.80 -8.89
C VAL A 523 37.79 14.32 -8.33
N ALA A 524 36.71 14.79 -8.94
CA ALA A 524 35.38 14.26 -8.76
C ALA A 524 35.09 13.19 -9.83
N ASP A 525 34.19 12.30 -9.49
CA ASP A 525 33.53 11.32 -10.36
C ASP A 525 32.02 11.61 -10.24
N ASN A 526 31.29 11.74 -11.35
CA ASN A 526 29.83 11.99 -11.36
C ASN A 526 29.02 10.84 -10.77
N ASN A 527 29.67 9.71 -10.48
CA ASN A 527 29.11 8.61 -9.74
C ASN A 527 29.40 8.76 -8.23
N PRO A 528 28.37 8.90 -7.38
CA PRO A 528 28.55 9.03 -5.92
C PRO A 528 29.08 7.77 -5.24
N PHE A 529 29.13 6.64 -5.96
CA PHE A 529 29.63 5.34 -5.51
C PHE A 529 30.91 4.92 -6.26
N GLY A 530 31.51 5.82 -7.05
CA GLY A 530 32.74 5.56 -7.82
C GLY A 530 33.91 5.02 -6.98
N ASN A 531 33.92 5.28 -5.67
CA ASN A 531 34.97 4.84 -4.76
C ASN A 531 34.69 3.56 -3.98
N ILE A 532 33.48 2.99 -4.06
CA ILE A 532 33.07 1.85 -3.25
C ILE A 532 33.30 0.55 -4.04
N PRO A 533 33.81 -0.53 -3.41
CA PRO A 533 33.95 -1.81 -4.10
C PRO A 533 32.59 -2.39 -4.47
N GLY A 534 32.53 -3.14 -5.55
CA GLY A 534 31.33 -3.89 -5.90
C GLY A 534 31.55 -4.84 -7.06
N ASP A 535 30.62 -5.77 -7.20
CA ASP A 535 30.68 -6.83 -8.20
C ASP A 535 30.08 -6.37 -9.53
N ASN A 536 30.52 -6.98 -10.62
CA ASN A 536 29.88 -6.81 -11.91
C ASN A 536 28.57 -7.60 -11.95
N PHE A 537 27.47 -6.90 -12.24
CA PHE A 537 26.17 -7.49 -12.50
C PHE A 537 25.86 -7.44 -14.00
N ILE A 538 25.39 -8.56 -14.56
CA ILE A 538 24.91 -8.67 -15.94
C ILE A 538 23.38 -8.72 -15.89
N ASP A 539 22.72 -7.87 -16.68
CA ASP A 539 21.27 -7.86 -16.79
C ASP A 539 20.78 -9.22 -17.34
N PRO A 540 19.92 -9.96 -16.61
CA PRO A 540 19.49 -11.29 -17.03
C PRO A 540 18.55 -11.27 -18.24
N PHE A 541 17.96 -10.12 -18.56
CA PHE A 541 16.98 -9.97 -19.64
C PHE A 541 17.59 -9.30 -20.87
N HIS A 542 18.55 -8.39 -20.65
CA HIS A 542 19.27 -7.68 -21.70
C HIS A 542 20.77 -7.98 -21.59
N SER A 543 21.19 -9.23 -21.80
CA SER A 543 22.54 -9.78 -21.54
C SER A 543 23.76 -9.03 -22.10
N THR A 544 23.56 -8.05 -22.98
CA THR A 544 24.59 -7.13 -23.48
C THR A 544 24.83 -5.93 -22.54
N GLU A 545 23.97 -5.73 -21.55
CA GLU A 545 24.04 -4.68 -20.56
C GLU A 545 24.60 -5.25 -19.26
N ALA A 546 25.71 -4.68 -18.82
CA ALA A 546 26.40 -5.07 -17.61
C ALA A 546 26.96 -3.84 -16.92
N THR A 547 27.06 -3.89 -15.60
CA THR A 547 27.83 -2.87 -14.87
C THR A 547 29.30 -3.09 -15.17
N HIS A 548 30.03 -2.00 -15.36
CA HIS A 548 31.47 -2.02 -15.57
C HIS A 548 32.09 -1.17 -14.47
N HIS A 549 32.26 -1.72 -13.27
CA HIS A 549 32.82 -0.99 -12.14
C HIS A 549 34.04 -1.72 -11.59
N ASN A 550 35.20 -1.09 -11.69
CA ASN A 550 36.43 -1.67 -11.17
C ASN A 550 37.34 -0.61 -10.55
N LEU A 551 37.55 -0.72 -9.24
CA LEU A 551 38.39 0.21 -8.50
C LEU A 551 39.87 0.20 -8.95
N THR A 552 40.35 -0.86 -9.60
CA THR A 552 41.72 -0.90 -10.14
C THR A 552 41.91 0.00 -11.36
N ASN A 553 40.82 0.44 -12.00
CA ASN A 553 40.88 1.41 -13.09
C ASN A 553 41.20 2.83 -12.60
N ARG A 554 41.09 3.12 -11.30
CA ARG A 554 41.24 4.47 -10.71
C ARG A 554 42.69 4.94 -10.66
N LEU A 555 43.32 5.09 -11.81
CA LEU A 555 44.71 5.52 -11.98
C LEU A 555 44.77 6.95 -12.51
N ALA A 556 45.84 7.67 -12.15
CA ALA A 556 46.15 8.97 -12.72
C ALA A 556 47.60 9.02 -13.22
N SER A 557 47.83 9.87 -14.22
CA SER A 557 49.12 10.14 -14.82
C SER A 557 49.42 11.63 -14.75
N PHE A 558 50.62 11.97 -14.29
CA PHE A 558 51.13 13.33 -14.36
C PHE A 558 51.93 13.54 -15.65
N SER A 559 51.74 14.69 -16.28
CA SER A 559 52.56 15.11 -17.42
C SER A 559 52.88 16.59 -17.29
N TYR A 560 54.08 16.99 -17.71
CA TYR A 560 54.41 18.40 -17.85
C TYR A 560 55.17 18.61 -19.16
N THR A 561 54.96 19.76 -19.80
CA THR A 561 55.60 20.10 -21.07
C THR A 561 57.10 20.28 -20.83
N ASN A 562 57.93 19.80 -21.75
CA ASN A 562 59.37 20.04 -21.78
C ASN A 562 59.76 20.79 -23.07
N LYS A 563 60.91 21.47 -23.08
CA LYS A 563 61.45 22.08 -24.30
C LYS A 563 62.20 20.99 -25.08
N ALA A 564 61.58 20.48 -26.13
CA ALA A 564 62.20 19.48 -27.00
C ALA A 564 63.48 20.04 -27.65
N GLY A 565 64.61 19.37 -27.42
CA GLY A 565 65.68 19.23 -28.42
C GLY A 565 65.38 18.03 -29.32
N PRO A 566 66.16 17.79 -30.41
CA PRO A 566 65.99 16.61 -31.25
C PRO A 566 66.01 15.33 -30.39
N ILE A 567 64.97 14.51 -30.54
CA ILE A 567 64.77 13.26 -29.78
C ILE A 567 65.93 12.30 -30.10
N PRO A 568 66.55 11.64 -29.10
CA PRO A 568 67.57 10.63 -29.38
C PRO A 568 66.97 9.53 -30.26
N LEU A 569 67.69 9.15 -31.31
CA LEU A 569 67.30 8.05 -32.20
C LEU A 569 67.18 6.75 -31.39
N ALA A 570 66.15 5.96 -31.69
CA ALA A 570 65.84 4.72 -30.98
C ALA A 570 67.07 3.79 -30.89
N GLY A 571 67.66 3.69 -29.70
CA GLY A 571 68.88 2.92 -29.44
C GLY A 571 69.39 3.00 -28.00
N ASP A 572 69.16 4.11 -27.30
CA ASP A 572 69.49 4.26 -25.86
C ASP A 572 68.33 3.82 -24.97
N PHE A 573 68.26 2.51 -24.70
CA PHE A 573 67.22 1.86 -23.90
C PHE A 573 67.23 2.22 -22.39
N SER A 574 68.21 2.96 -21.88
CA SER A 574 68.28 3.34 -20.45
C SER A 574 67.44 4.56 -20.08
N MET A 575 66.94 5.30 -21.08
CA MET A 575 66.27 6.59 -20.87
C MET A 575 64.83 6.62 -21.42
N THR A 576 64.34 5.58 -22.10
CA THR A 576 62.96 5.50 -22.63
C THR A 576 61.88 5.53 -21.54
N SER A 577 62.18 5.04 -20.33
CA SER A 577 61.33 5.17 -19.13
C SER A 577 61.20 6.61 -18.63
N TYR A 578 62.10 7.50 -19.04
CA TYR A 578 62.10 8.93 -18.73
C TYR A 578 61.62 9.80 -19.91
N TYR A 579 61.70 9.30 -21.16
CA TYR A 579 61.28 10.00 -22.38
C TYR A 579 59.83 9.78 -22.79
N SER A 580 59.15 8.82 -22.17
CA SER A 580 57.74 8.64 -22.45
C SER A 580 56.93 9.68 -21.68
N ASN A 581 56.05 10.41 -22.39
CA ASN A 581 54.79 10.93 -21.86
C ASN A 581 53.90 9.76 -21.37
N SER A 582 54.45 8.86 -20.56
CA SER A 582 53.80 7.64 -20.07
C SER A 582 54.03 7.54 -18.56
N PRO A 583 53.05 6.94 -17.88
CA PRO A 583 52.58 7.43 -16.60
C PRO A 583 53.55 7.06 -15.48
N GLY A 584 54.27 8.05 -14.96
CA GLY A 584 54.83 7.97 -13.60
C GLY A 584 53.65 7.86 -12.64
N GLY A 585 53.34 6.62 -12.25
CA GLY A 585 52.06 6.23 -11.66
C GLY A 585 51.72 7.02 -10.40
N MET A 586 50.70 7.86 -10.49
CA MET A 586 49.97 8.27 -9.29
C MET A 586 48.97 7.17 -8.98
N VAL A 587 49.11 6.56 -7.81
CA VAL A 587 48.05 5.75 -7.23
C VAL A 587 47.17 6.69 -6.41
N ALA A 588 45.84 6.57 -6.51
CA ALA A 588 44.94 7.29 -5.63
C ALA A 588 45.35 7.00 -4.18
N VAL A 589 45.69 8.04 -3.42
CA VAL A 589 46.22 7.86 -2.06
C VAL A 589 45.09 7.82 -1.05
N ALA A 590 43.98 8.52 -1.34
CA ALA A 590 42.82 8.56 -0.46
C ALA A 590 41.52 8.83 -1.23
N ASP A 591 40.47 8.09 -0.86
CA ASP A 591 39.09 8.45 -1.15
C ASP A 591 38.65 9.52 -0.14
N LEU A 592 38.03 10.61 -0.63
CA LEU A 592 37.70 11.76 0.19
C LEU A 592 36.20 11.79 0.52
N ASP A 593 35.89 12.10 1.78
CA ASP A 593 34.54 12.38 2.26
C ASP A 593 34.31 13.89 2.43
N GLU A 594 33.11 14.28 2.88
CA GLU A 594 32.77 15.69 3.13
C GLU A 594 33.72 16.38 4.13
N SER A 595 34.27 15.63 5.09
CA SER A 595 35.15 16.20 6.12
C SER A 595 36.48 16.67 5.53
N ALA A 596 36.98 16.02 4.46
CA ALA A 596 38.20 16.41 3.77
C ALA A 596 38.12 17.79 3.09
N PHE A 597 36.91 18.25 2.76
CA PHE A 597 36.65 19.57 2.16
C PHE A 597 36.66 20.72 3.18
N LYS A 598 36.99 20.43 4.45
CA LYS A 598 37.20 21.43 5.51
C LYS A 598 38.67 21.80 5.71
N SER A 599 39.59 21.25 4.91
CA SER A 599 41.03 21.54 4.98
C SER A 599 41.38 22.91 4.40
N SER A 600 42.58 23.43 4.72
CA SER A 600 42.97 24.83 4.44
C SER A 600 43.36 25.14 2.99
N TRP A 601 43.71 24.13 2.17
CA TRP A 601 44.14 24.33 0.78
C TRP A 601 43.14 23.81 -0.24
N VAL A 602 42.36 22.78 0.11
CA VAL A 602 41.13 22.48 -0.63
C VAL A 602 40.25 23.70 -0.43
N PRO A 603 39.82 24.41 -1.49
CA PRO A 603 39.17 25.71 -1.29
C PRO A 603 38.02 25.56 -0.30
N GLY A 604 38.16 26.14 0.90
CA GLY A 604 37.25 25.92 2.03
C GLY A 604 35.91 26.63 1.89
N ALA A 605 35.48 26.95 0.66
CA ALA A 605 34.18 27.55 0.42
C ALA A 605 33.12 26.48 0.68
N ALA A 606 32.24 26.74 1.65
CA ALA A 606 30.99 26.02 1.81
C ALA A 606 30.29 25.93 0.44
N GLY A 607 30.06 24.71 -0.06
CA GLY A 607 29.38 24.46 -1.33
C GLY A 607 30.18 23.77 -2.45
N ILE A 608 31.46 23.43 -2.24
CA ILE A 608 32.25 22.70 -3.25
C ILE A 608 32.02 21.19 -3.22
N TYR A 609 31.87 20.60 -2.02
CA TYR A 609 31.47 19.20 -1.90
C TYR A 609 30.04 19.01 -2.40
N ASN A 610 29.84 18.07 -3.31
CA ASN A 610 28.52 17.67 -3.77
C ASN A 610 28.31 16.17 -3.56
N LYS A 611 27.23 15.82 -2.89
CA LYS A 611 26.86 14.42 -2.61
C LYS A 611 26.53 13.60 -3.86
N SER A 612 26.31 14.24 -5.02
CA SER A 612 26.17 13.54 -6.31
C SER A 612 27.48 12.95 -6.81
N CYS A 613 28.62 13.36 -6.26
CA CYS A 613 29.94 12.92 -6.72
C CYS A 613 30.65 12.08 -5.66
N SER A 614 31.63 11.30 -6.12
CA SER A 614 32.68 10.75 -5.27
C SER A 614 34.01 11.45 -5.58
N TYR A 615 34.87 11.64 -4.58
CA TYR A 615 36.07 12.44 -4.71
C TYR A 615 37.32 11.65 -4.34
N ARG A 616 38.43 11.90 -5.04
CA ARG A 616 39.70 11.19 -4.87
C ARG A 616 40.86 12.15 -4.86
N LEU A 617 41.84 11.88 -3.99
CA LEU A 617 43.12 12.61 -3.93
C LEU A 617 44.23 11.82 -4.61
N TYR A 618 44.85 12.45 -5.60
CA TYR A 618 46.12 12.03 -6.19
C TYR A 618 47.24 12.95 -5.73
N ARG A 619 48.41 12.37 -5.46
CA ARG A 619 49.58 13.09 -4.97
C ARG A 619 50.83 12.62 -5.71
N ILE A 620 51.69 13.56 -6.08
CA ILE A 620 53.06 13.31 -6.50
C ILE A 620 54.03 14.11 -5.64
N GLN A 621 55.12 13.47 -5.27
CA GLN A 621 56.23 14.13 -4.60
C GLN A 621 56.97 14.98 -5.64
N ARG A 622 57.34 16.22 -5.28
CA ARG A 622 58.11 17.09 -6.16
C ARG A 622 59.42 16.43 -6.60
N ASP A 623 60.03 15.64 -5.73
CA ASP A 623 61.28 14.92 -6.01
C ASP A 623 61.13 13.83 -7.08
N SER A 624 59.90 13.41 -7.38
CA SER A 624 59.60 12.52 -8.51
C SER A 624 59.56 13.25 -9.86
N LEU A 625 59.66 14.58 -9.87
CA LEU A 625 59.62 15.40 -11.08
C LEU A 625 61.05 15.66 -11.58
N VAL A 626 61.42 14.98 -12.66
CA VAL A 626 62.72 15.14 -13.31
C VAL A 626 62.54 15.96 -14.57
N HIS A 627 63.28 17.07 -14.71
CA HIS A 627 63.35 17.84 -15.96
C HIS A 627 64.24 17.14 -16.98
N PHE A 628 64.02 17.34 -18.28
CA PHE A 628 64.92 16.82 -19.31
C PHE A 628 65.29 17.92 -20.28
N SER A 629 66.55 18.33 -20.21
CA SER A 629 67.14 19.25 -21.18
C SER A 629 68.40 18.67 -21.78
N GLN A 630 68.69 19.07 -23.01
CA GLN A 630 69.94 18.71 -23.67
C GLN A 630 70.98 19.80 -23.39
N ASP A 631 72.16 19.38 -22.93
CA ASP A 631 73.31 20.27 -22.82
C ASP A 631 73.71 20.77 -24.21
N LYS A 632 73.92 22.09 -24.34
CA LYS A 632 74.21 22.71 -25.64
C LYS A 632 75.62 22.40 -26.17
N VAL A 633 76.53 22.00 -25.29
CA VAL A 633 77.95 21.74 -25.59
C VAL A 633 78.18 20.24 -25.78
N THR A 634 77.70 19.41 -24.86
CA THR A 634 77.94 17.96 -24.88
C THR A 634 76.86 17.19 -25.62
N LEU A 635 75.72 17.82 -25.93
CA LEU A 635 74.51 17.18 -26.45
C LEU A 635 73.96 16.04 -25.58
N ALA A 636 74.47 15.89 -24.34
CA ALA A 636 74.00 14.92 -23.37
C ALA A 636 72.70 15.40 -22.72
N TRP A 637 71.85 14.44 -22.36
CA TRP A 637 70.61 14.71 -21.62
C TRP A 637 70.90 14.86 -20.13
N GLN A 638 70.32 15.89 -19.50
CA GLN A 638 70.50 16.18 -18.08
C GLN A 638 69.18 16.53 -17.38
N ALA A 639 69.16 16.30 -16.06
CA ALA A 639 68.01 16.57 -15.18
C ALA A 639 67.78 18.06 -14.87
N ASN A 640 68.72 18.92 -15.27
CA ASN A 640 68.75 20.34 -14.94
C ASN A 640 67.93 21.18 -15.92
N MET A 641 67.35 22.27 -15.44
CA MET A 641 66.66 23.26 -16.27
C MET A 641 67.65 23.97 -17.21
N ALA A 642 67.32 24.03 -18.50
CA ALA A 642 68.21 24.66 -19.49
C ALA A 642 68.44 26.15 -19.20
N LEU A 643 69.70 26.59 -19.26
CA LEU A 643 70.12 27.98 -19.04
C LEU A 643 69.42 29.01 -19.93
N THR A 644 68.96 28.60 -21.12
CA THR A 644 68.25 29.50 -22.06
C THR A 644 66.72 29.50 -21.91
N TYR A 645 66.20 28.99 -20.79
CA TYR A 645 64.78 28.88 -20.51
C TYR A 645 64.30 29.80 -19.37
N ALA A 646 65.06 30.84 -19.07
CA ALA A 646 64.68 31.82 -18.05
C ALA A 646 63.60 32.80 -18.56
N ASN A 647 62.74 33.26 -17.64
CA ASN A 647 61.65 34.19 -17.90
C ASN A 647 62.06 35.60 -18.34
N ASN A 648 63.37 35.88 -18.40
CA ASN A 648 63.97 37.10 -18.94
C ASN A 648 64.39 36.97 -20.42
N SER A 649 64.18 35.81 -21.05
CA SER A 649 64.55 35.56 -22.44
C SER A 649 63.41 35.95 -23.41
N PRO A 650 63.70 36.63 -24.54
CA PRO A 650 62.71 36.87 -25.58
C PRO A 650 62.11 35.55 -26.09
N GLY A 651 60.78 35.43 -26.08
CA GLY A 651 60.07 34.21 -26.50
C GLY A 651 59.89 33.14 -25.41
N TYR A 652 60.19 33.46 -24.14
CA TYR A 652 59.90 32.56 -23.03
C TYR A 652 58.39 32.27 -22.89
N GLN A 653 58.06 30.99 -22.71
CA GLN A 653 56.74 30.53 -22.31
C GLN A 653 56.93 29.66 -21.06
N ASN A 654 56.00 29.73 -20.10
CA ASN A 654 56.05 28.83 -18.93
C ASN A 654 55.85 27.38 -19.39
N LEU A 655 56.56 26.42 -18.78
CA LEU A 655 56.17 25.01 -18.93
C LEU A 655 54.79 24.85 -18.28
N GLN A 656 53.96 24.00 -18.84
CA GLN A 656 52.66 23.66 -18.28
C GLN A 656 52.74 22.26 -17.67
N TYR A 657 52.02 22.03 -16.57
CA TYR A 657 51.85 20.69 -16.02
C TYR A 657 50.37 20.36 -15.84
N GLY A 658 50.09 19.08 -15.84
CA GLY A 658 48.76 18.55 -16.04
C GLY A 658 48.62 17.10 -15.63
N PHE A 659 47.38 16.65 -15.68
CA PHE A 659 46.99 15.33 -15.24
C PHE A 659 46.01 14.70 -16.21
N GLY A 660 46.18 13.41 -16.46
CA GLY A 660 45.15 12.53 -17.01
C GLY A 660 44.71 11.56 -15.91
N TRP A 661 43.43 11.22 -15.84
CA TRP A 661 42.95 10.24 -14.87
C TRP A 661 41.86 9.36 -15.45
N LYS A 662 41.63 8.24 -14.78
CA LYS A 662 40.66 7.21 -15.14
C LYS A 662 39.70 6.96 -13.98
N GLU A 663 38.45 6.72 -14.31
CA GLU A 663 37.35 6.43 -13.38
C GLU A 663 37.12 4.93 -13.23
N SER A 664 36.37 4.55 -12.19
CA SER A 664 36.06 3.14 -11.93
C SER A 664 35.29 2.49 -13.08
N CYS A 665 34.52 3.29 -13.82
CA CYS A 665 33.80 2.90 -15.03
C CYS A 665 34.72 2.48 -16.19
N GLY A 666 36.01 2.81 -16.10
CA GLY A 666 36.98 2.50 -17.13
C GLY A 666 37.23 3.64 -18.11
N LEU A 667 36.43 4.71 -18.07
CA LEU A 667 36.63 5.90 -18.90
C LEU A 667 37.79 6.74 -18.37
N ALA A 668 38.52 7.38 -19.28
CA ALA A 668 39.71 8.16 -18.97
C ALA A 668 39.73 9.46 -19.76
N THR A 669 40.45 10.44 -19.22
CA THR A 669 40.76 11.69 -19.92
C THR A 669 42.22 11.71 -20.38
N SER A 670 42.49 12.44 -21.47
CA SER A 670 43.86 12.78 -21.85
C SER A 670 44.47 13.73 -20.80
N THR A 671 45.79 13.94 -20.85
CA THR A 671 46.41 14.92 -19.95
C THR A 671 45.89 16.33 -20.26
N ASN A 672 45.25 16.93 -19.27
CA ASN A 672 44.87 18.35 -19.29
C ASN A 672 45.87 19.16 -18.49
N PHE A 673 46.39 20.23 -19.09
CA PHE A 673 47.39 21.11 -18.47
C PHE A 673 46.72 22.24 -17.69
N PHE A 674 46.79 22.18 -16.37
CA PHE A 674 46.10 23.11 -15.46
C PHE A 674 47.05 24.12 -14.80
N GLY A 675 48.31 23.72 -14.57
CA GLY A 675 49.29 24.53 -13.85
C GLY A 675 50.48 24.94 -14.71
N LYS A 676 51.31 25.83 -14.15
CA LYS A 676 52.49 26.38 -14.82
C LYS A 676 53.75 26.25 -13.96
N ILE A 677 54.89 26.05 -14.60
CA ILE A 677 56.22 26.09 -13.99
C ILE A 677 56.94 27.31 -14.54
N MET A 678 57.20 28.28 -13.66
CA MET A 678 57.90 29.51 -13.97
C MET A 678 59.37 29.37 -13.61
N ILE A 679 60.24 29.56 -14.60
CA ILE A 679 61.68 29.35 -14.49
C ILE A 679 62.37 30.71 -14.52
N ARG A 680 63.18 30.97 -13.51
CA ARG A 680 63.97 32.19 -13.34
C ARG A 680 65.43 31.90 -13.65
N ASP A 681 66.14 32.94 -14.04
CA ASP A 681 67.59 32.89 -14.18
C ASP A 681 68.23 32.96 -12.80
N ASN A 682 69.11 32.02 -12.43
CA ASN A 682 69.89 32.08 -11.19
C ASN A 682 71.31 32.64 -11.41
N ASP A 683 71.81 32.58 -12.65
CA ASP A 683 73.23 32.80 -12.96
C ASP A 683 73.54 34.21 -13.48
N ARG A 684 72.52 35.05 -13.67
CA ARG A 684 72.71 36.46 -14.02
C ARG A 684 72.45 37.33 -12.80
N PRO A 685 73.49 37.89 -12.15
CA PRO A 685 73.26 38.97 -11.21
C PRO A 685 72.49 40.08 -11.94
N ASN A 686 71.38 40.54 -11.35
CA ASN A 686 70.62 41.72 -11.82
C ASN A 686 71.41 43.03 -11.60
N THR A 687 72.72 43.03 -11.84
CA THR A 687 73.60 44.18 -11.70
C THR A 687 74.00 44.66 -13.09
N PHE A 688 73.47 45.80 -13.50
CA PHE A 688 73.92 46.53 -14.69
C PHE A 688 75.03 47.51 -14.28
N ILE A 689 76.19 47.38 -14.91
CA ILE A 689 77.34 48.26 -14.69
C ILE A 689 77.14 49.52 -15.55
N LYS A 690 77.13 50.70 -14.92
CA LYS A 690 77.28 51.97 -15.64
C LYS A 690 78.75 52.14 -16.02
N ILE A 691 79.06 52.14 -17.31
CA ILE A 691 80.39 52.50 -17.82
C ILE A 691 80.32 53.96 -18.28
N VAL A 692 81.12 54.83 -17.64
CA VAL A 692 81.35 56.19 -18.14
C VAL A 692 82.68 56.20 -18.88
N GLU A 693 82.65 56.48 -20.19
CA GLU A 693 83.86 56.75 -20.95
C GLU A 693 84.39 58.14 -20.60
N GLN A 694 85.53 58.22 -19.90
CA GLN A 694 86.11 59.51 -19.47
C GLN A 694 86.56 60.40 -20.64
N LYS A 695 86.68 59.88 -21.87
CA LYS A 695 86.96 60.69 -23.07
C LYS A 695 85.73 61.46 -23.58
N HIS A 696 84.52 61.02 -23.26
CA HIS A 696 83.27 61.66 -23.69
C HIS A 696 82.27 61.74 -22.51
N PRO A 697 82.54 62.61 -21.51
CA PRO A 697 81.77 62.68 -20.26
C PRO A 697 80.29 63.09 -20.42
N SER A 698 79.88 63.52 -21.62
CA SER A 698 78.49 63.89 -21.94
C SER A 698 77.62 62.73 -22.42
N THR A 699 78.18 61.53 -22.64
CA THR A 699 77.43 60.39 -23.18
C THR A 699 77.21 59.34 -22.10
N ASN A 700 75.98 59.26 -21.59
CA ASN A 700 75.58 58.16 -20.71
C ASN A 700 74.94 57.05 -21.56
N TYR A 701 75.45 55.83 -21.42
CA TYR A 701 74.82 54.64 -21.98
C TYR A 701 73.99 53.96 -20.87
N PHE A 702 72.70 53.76 -21.13
CA PHE A 702 71.79 53.04 -20.23
C PHE A 702 71.26 51.78 -20.92
N THR A 703 70.96 50.75 -20.14
CA THR A 703 70.19 49.58 -20.55
C THR A 703 69.03 49.39 -19.57
N PRO A 704 67.88 48.80 -19.95
CA PRO A 704 66.65 48.83 -19.16
C PRO A 704 66.84 48.17 -17.78
N SER A 705 66.42 48.85 -16.69
CA SER A 705 66.37 48.27 -15.35
C SER A 705 65.09 48.65 -14.61
N ASN A 706 64.74 47.85 -13.61
CA ASN A 706 63.49 47.94 -12.84
C ASN A 706 63.68 48.71 -11.51
N VAL A 707 64.85 49.31 -11.28
CA VAL A 707 65.21 50.00 -10.03
C VAL A 707 64.84 51.48 -10.13
N LYS A 708 64.12 52.01 -9.14
CA LYS A 708 63.83 53.46 -9.06
C LYS A 708 65.15 54.23 -8.91
N LEU A 709 65.33 55.27 -9.73
CA LEU A 709 66.58 56.06 -9.82
C LEU A 709 67.12 56.52 -8.45
N GLU A 710 66.20 56.89 -7.55
CA GLU A 710 66.46 57.38 -6.19
C GLU A 710 67.02 56.33 -5.21
N LYS A 711 67.09 55.05 -5.60
CA LYS A 711 67.65 53.95 -4.81
C LYS A 711 69.05 53.53 -5.25
N MET A 712 69.59 54.11 -6.32
CA MET A 712 70.98 53.89 -6.74
C MET A 712 71.91 54.76 -5.88
N SER A 713 72.78 54.12 -5.10
CA SER A 713 73.85 54.80 -4.33
C SER A 713 74.76 55.60 -5.28
N TYR A 714 75.14 56.82 -4.90
CA TYR A 714 76.08 57.66 -5.65
C TYR A 714 77.55 57.29 -5.44
N ASP A 715 77.86 56.36 -4.53
CA ASP A 715 79.22 56.01 -4.17
C ASP A 715 79.68 54.72 -4.87
N TRP A 716 80.84 54.84 -5.52
CA TRP A 716 81.50 53.79 -6.28
C TRP A 716 82.30 52.87 -5.34
N GLU A 717 82.06 51.56 -5.41
CA GLU A 717 82.98 50.58 -4.82
C GLU A 717 83.89 49.97 -5.90
N ARG A 718 85.19 50.01 -5.65
CA ARG A 718 86.22 49.40 -6.49
C ARG A 718 86.44 47.96 -6.03
N LEU A 719 85.98 46.98 -6.80
CA LEU A 719 86.13 45.55 -6.48
C LEU A 719 87.43 44.90 -7.02
N SER A 720 88.46 45.68 -7.38
CA SER A 720 89.77 45.11 -7.69
C SER A 720 90.96 45.96 -7.21
N THR A 721 91.71 45.38 -6.27
CA THR A 721 93.13 45.68 -6.03
C THR A 721 93.96 44.67 -6.82
N GLY A 722 94.98 45.15 -7.54
CA GLY A 722 95.80 44.31 -8.41
C GLY A 722 96.45 43.15 -7.67
N GLY A 723 96.37 41.95 -8.25
CA GLY A 723 97.15 40.79 -7.81
C GLY A 723 96.42 39.47 -7.56
N SER A 724 95.14 39.30 -7.94
CA SER A 724 94.46 38.00 -7.84
C SER A 724 93.84 37.61 -9.18
N ASP A 725 94.11 36.37 -9.61
CA ASP A 725 93.74 35.81 -10.91
C ASP A 725 92.23 35.93 -11.22
N GLU A 726 91.94 36.38 -12.44
CA GLU A 726 90.61 36.57 -13.05
C GLU A 726 89.79 35.28 -13.19
N ALA A 727 90.37 34.11 -12.93
CA ALA A 727 89.80 32.82 -13.29
C ALA A 727 88.60 32.37 -12.42
N ASN A 728 88.30 33.03 -11.30
CA ASN A 728 87.28 32.52 -10.37
C ASN A 728 85.93 33.22 -10.39
N HIS A 729 85.69 34.28 -11.16
CA HIS A 729 84.46 35.08 -10.95
C HIS A 729 83.60 35.44 -12.16
N ASN A 730 83.78 34.90 -13.36
CA ASN A 730 82.71 34.98 -14.38
C ASN A 730 82.83 33.87 -15.42
N GLY A 731 81.70 33.23 -15.73
CA GLY A 731 81.58 32.26 -16.80
C GLY A 731 82.00 32.87 -18.14
N VAL A 732 83.04 32.30 -18.74
CA VAL A 732 83.53 32.66 -20.06
C VAL A 732 82.56 32.11 -21.10
N TYR A 733 81.79 32.99 -21.74
CA TYR A 733 81.32 32.77 -23.11
C TYR A 733 82.24 33.60 -24.03
N PRO A 734 83.03 32.99 -24.93
CA PRO A 734 83.80 33.74 -25.90
C PRO A 734 82.84 34.39 -26.90
N TRP A 735 82.83 35.72 -26.91
CA TRP A 735 82.17 36.52 -27.94
C TRP A 735 83.10 36.61 -29.14
N ASP A 736 83.16 35.54 -29.94
CA ASP A 736 83.86 35.55 -31.22
C ASP A 736 82.86 35.82 -32.36
N SER A 737 82.69 37.09 -32.72
CA SER A 737 82.39 37.48 -34.10
C SER A 737 82.68 38.97 -34.33
N PRO A 738 83.39 39.34 -35.42
CA PRO A 738 83.77 40.70 -35.73
C PRO A 738 82.66 41.38 -36.56
N ASP A 739 81.66 41.97 -35.93
CA ASP A 739 80.76 42.95 -36.58
C ASP A 739 79.96 43.72 -35.52
N ILE A 740 80.56 44.77 -34.95
CA ILE A 740 79.79 45.84 -34.31
C ILE A 740 79.35 46.78 -35.43
N LEU A 741 78.20 46.47 -36.03
CA LEU A 741 77.47 47.40 -36.89
C LEU A 741 76.25 47.91 -36.13
N GLY A 742 76.33 49.19 -35.72
CA GLY A 742 75.20 50.07 -35.44
C GLY A 742 74.30 49.70 -34.26
N PHE A 743 74.46 50.41 -33.14
CA PHE A 743 73.33 50.61 -32.23
C PHE A 743 72.21 51.34 -32.99
N ASP A 744 70.97 50.87 -32.82
CA ASP A 744 69.78 51.53 -33.35
C ASP A 744 69.71 52.98 -32.84
N SER A 745 69.56 53.93 -33.76
CA SER A 745 69.44 55.36 -33.48
C SER A 745 68.19 55.72 -32.69
N SER A 746 67.23 54.81 -32.55
CA SER A 746 66.03 54.96 -31.70
C SER A 746 66.33 55.09 -30.20
N CYS A 747 67.55 54.72 -29.76
CA CYS A 747 67.97 54.81 -28.35
C CYS A 747 68.77 56.08 -28.01
N LYS A 748 68.85 57.05 -28.93
CA LYS A 748 69.57 58.32 -28.74
C LYS A 748 68.61 59.39 -28.22
N VAL A 749 68.80 59.88 -26.99
CA VAL A 749 68.06 61.04 -26.46
C VAL A 749 69.01 62.23 -26.40
N ASP A 750 68.76 63.27 -27.20
CA ASP A 750 69.52 64.52 -27.14
C ASP A 750 69.16 65.29 -25.87
N VAL A 751 70.16 65.54 -25.03
CA VAL A 751 70.01 66.24 -23.75
C VAL A 751 70.10 67.74 -23.98
N THR A 752 69.14 68.31 -24.72
CA THR A 752 68.97 69.77 -24.80
C THR A 752 67.51 70.16 -24.91
N GLU A 753 66.73 69.94 -23.84
CA GLU A 753 65.68 70.90 -23.49
C GLU A 753 65.39 70.88 -21.98
N LYS A 754 65.40 72.08 -21.41
CA LYS A 754 65.25 72.37 -19.98
C LYS A 754 63.80 72.21 -19.53
N ILE A 755 63.64 71.66 -18.33
CA ILE A 755 62.76 72.11 -17.23
C ILE A 755 61.57 72.99 -17.66
N LYS A 756 60.34 72.49 -17.49
CA LYS A 756 59.24 73.22 -16.81
C LYS A 756 58.05 72.30 -16.46
N ASN A 757 57.80 72.26 -15.15
CA ASN A 757 56.61 71.85 -14.39
C ASN A 757 56.04 70.45 -14.54
#